data_AF-A0A3D1JQN2-F1
#
_entry.id   AF-A0A3D1JQN2-F1
#
_cell.length_a   1.000
_cell.length_b   1.000
_cell.length_c   1.000
_cell.angle_alpha   90.00
_cell.angle_beta   90.00
_cell.angle_gamma   90.00
#
_symmetry.space_group_name_H-M   'P 1'
#
loop_
_entity.id
_entity.type
_entity.pdbx_description
1 polymer ?
#
loop_
_entity_poly.entity_id
_entity_poly.type
_entity_poly.pdbx_seq_one_letter_code
_entity_poly.pdbx_strand_id
1 'polypeptide(L)'
;MRATVSKALGTAVLALLLVWAAAHSRPWHALEFKSFDLWTALAAPGRSALPAVILAIDEPSFQQLGQGWPFPRSLHALLIDRLREDGAAAIGLDIVFADPAQDAAQDAALAQAVARAVAAGVPVVLASSREKVDSASATLWTEVLPLQALRDAGADHGDAGVQPDDDFVVRHLPQNARSFSAALAEALSGRSLGPPPPGLIAYRGPRGTFDTRSYYQALEPGLLPPGYFHGKTVLVGRSALTASELQHTQVDLFNAPFAALGGERLFPGVELQATLLDNRVQGDSLRPGHEGWSAALVLLALAVLVPASVLWHPGAVAALAGALAGGTLLLSWGLFTRAGLWLPPLLPFAATLAIYGATALAAYATARRRARQTRAMFAQYVPPEVVSRLIAQPELLRLGGEAREVTLMFTDLASFTTLSEQLSAEQTVEVLTGYFNAMTPLIHATGGTVDKFIGDAVMAFWGAPLPDDRHAEHAVRAAIAMQQAMEALVARLHARGLPGIHMRIGLHTGRVVVGNVGSTQRFSYTAIGDAVNLAARLEGANKAFGTGILLSAATAAHLPDSIPVRALDDVIVKGKTEPVRVYTPCDDAELCHLARAALDAFHARAWDAAEEHLRTLLARQPGDLAAQRLLGRITEARSLAPGTPWSAAVALDKL
;
A
#
# COMPACT_ATOMS: atom_id res chain seq x y z
N MET A 1 8.42 -24.60 -1.88
CA MET A 1 8.74 -23.79 -3.07
C MET A 1 7.62 -23.82 -4.12
N ARG A 2 7.21 -24.98 -4.66
CA ARG A 2 6.16 -25.07 -5.70
C ARG A 2 4.83 -24.39 -5.33
N ALA A 3 4.33 -24.58 -4.11
CA ALA A 3 3.09 -23.94 -3.64
C ALA A 3 3.19 -22.40 -3.54
N THR A 4 4.37 -21.87 -3.22
CA THR A 4 4.61 -20.42 -3.16
C THR A 4 4.65 -19.81 -4.56
N VAL A 5 5.33 -20.48 -5.49
CA VAL A 5 5.40 -20.07 -6.90
C VAL A 5 4.01 -20.10 -7.54
N SER A 6 3.21 -21.15 -7.29
CA SER A 6 1.84 -21.24 -7.81
C SER A 6 0.94 -20.11 -7.30
N LYS A 7 1.06 -19.73 -6.02
CA LYS A 7 0.32 -18.58 -5.47
C LYS A 7 0.77 -17.25 -6.08
N ALA A 8 2.08 -17.03 -6.21
CA ALA A 8 2.64 -15.84 -6.83
C ALA A 8 2.20 -15.71 -8.30
N LEU A 9 2.22 -16.82 -9.04
CA LEU A 9 1.74 -16.90 -10.41
C LEU A 9 0.24 -16.57 -10.48
N GLY A 10 -0.59 -17.16 -9.62
CA GLY A 10 -2.03 -16.87 -9.58
C GLY A 10 -2.35 -15.39 -9.33
N THR A 11 -1.61 -14.75 -8.41
CA THR A 11 -1.78 -13.30 -8.16
C THR A 11 -1.28 -12.44 -9.32
N ALA A 12 -0.19 -12.83 -9.98
CA ALA A 12 0.31 -12.13 -11.14
C ALA A 12 -0.65 -12.24 -12.33
N VAL A 13 -1.21 -13.42 -12.58
CA VAL A 13 -2.22 -13.64 -13.62
C VAL A 13 -3.48 -12.80 -13.38
N LEU A 14 -3.97 -12.73 -12.13
CA LEU A 14 -5.10 -11.87 -11.80
C LEU A 14 -4.80 -10.39 -12.09
N ALA A 15 -3.61 -9.91 -11.73
CA ALA A 15 -3.20 -8.54 -12.03
C ALA A 15 -3.09 -8.30 -13.54
N LEU A 16 -2.59 -9.26 -14.30
CA LEU A 16 -2.55 -9.19 -15.76
C LEU A 16 -3.95 -9.16 -16.38
N LEU A 17 -4.92 -9.90 -15.85
CA LEU A 17 -6.31 -9.83 -16.31
C LEU A 17 -6.92 -8.44 -16.10
N LEU A 18 -6.59 -7.78 -14.99
CA LEU A 18 -7.01 -6.39 -14.73
C LEU A 18 -6.36 -5.40 -15.69
N VAL A 19 -5.06 -5.54 -15.95
CA VAL A 19 -4.34 -4.73 -16.95
C VAL A 19 -4.90 -4.97 -18.35
N TRP A 20 -5.18 -6.23 -18.71
CA TRP A 20 -5.78 -6.57 -19.99
C TRP A 20 -7.19 -5.98 -20.14
N ALA A 21 -8.03 -6.03 -19.10
CA ALA A 21 -9.34 -5.38 -19.11
C ALA A 21 -9.20 -3.85 -19.26
N ALA A 22 -8.24 -3.23 -18.55
CA ALA A 22 -7.95 -1.81 -18.71
C ALA A 22 -7.48 -1.47 -20.13
N ALA A 23 -6.67 -2.32 -20.75
CA ALA A 23 -6.17 -2.13 -22.11
C ALA A 23 -7.26 -2.03 -23.19
N HIS A 24 -8.45 -2.59 -22.93
CA HIS A 24 -9.60 -2.51 -23.84
C HIS A 24 -10.49 -1.28 -23.58
N SER A 25 -10.12 -0.41 -22.63
CA SER A 25 -10.91 0.78 -22.27
C SER A 25 -10.50 2.00 -23.09
N ARG A 26 -11.43 2.93 -23.32
CA ARG A 26 -11.14 4.22 -24.01
C ARG A 26 -10.04 5.05 -23.32
N PRO A 27 -10.01 5.18 -21.98
CA PRO A 27 -8.93 5.91 -21.31
C PRO A 27 -7.54 5.35 -21.59
N TRP A 28 -7.43 4.02 -21.74
CA TRP A 28 -6.16 3.39 -22.08
C TRP A 28 -5.68 3.76 -23.48
N HIS A 29 -6.56 3.67 -24.48
CA HIS A 29 -6.26 4.08 -25.84
C HIS A 29 -5.85 5.55 -25.91
N ALA A 30 -6.52 6.42 -25.16
CA ALA A 30 -6.14 7.82 -25.04
C ALA A 30 -4.72 8.01 -24.46
N LEU A 31 -4.34 7.24 -23.43
CA LEU A 31 -2.99 7.29 -22.88
C LEU A 31 -1.93 6.76 -23.86
N GLU A 32 -2.26 5.72 -24.63
CA GLU A 32 -1.38 5.20 -25.68
C GLU A 32 -1.20 6.21 -26.82
N PHE A 33 -2.25 6.92 -27.23
CA PHE A 33 -2.11 8.00 -28.20
C PHE A 33 -1.22 9.13 -27.67
N LYS A 34 -1.31 9.45 -26.39
CA LYS A 34 -0.42 10.46 -25.78
C LYS A 34 1.02 9.97 -25.67
N SER A 35 1.27 8.67 -25.49
CA SER A 35 2.62 8.11 -25.52
C SER A 35 3.24 8.22 -26.92
N PHE A 36 2.45 7.94 -27.97
CA PHE A 36 2.85 8.16 -29.37
C PHE A 36 3.13 9.65 -29.66
N ASP A 37 2.24 10.54 -29.21
CA ASP A 37 2.38 11.99 -29.39
C ASP A 37 3.71 12.48 -28.78
N LEU A 38 3.99 12.05 -27.56
CA LEU A 38 5.23 12.38 -26.87
C LEU A 38 6.47 11.85 -27.63
N TRP A 39 6.42 10.61 -28.13
CA TRP A 39 7.53 10.04 -28.91
C TRP A 39 7.76 10.81 -30.20
N THR A 40 6.69 11.19 -30.89
CA THR A 40 6.75 12.00 -32.10
C THR A 40 7.34 13.37 -31.81
N ALA A 41 6.85 14.05 -30.77
CA ALA A 41 7.33 15.38 -30.40
C ALA A 41 8.81 15.40 -30.02
N LEU A 42 9.30 14.35 -29.34
CA LEU A 42 10.71 14.22 -28.95
C LEU A 42 11.63 13.78 -30.11
N ALA A 43 11.12 12.98 -31.06
CA ALA A 43 11.91 12.39 -32.13
C ALA A 43 11.96 13.24 -33.42
N ALA A 44 11.02 14.17 -33.59
CA ALA A 44 10.90 14.95 -34.81
C ALA A 44 12.20 15.73 -35.09
N PRO A 45 12.74 15.69 -36.33
CA PRO A 45 14.03 16.30 -36.67
C PRO A 45 14.06 17.83 -36.63
N GLY A 46 12.90 18.50 -36.60
CA GLY A 46 12.75 19.96 -36.65
C GLY A 46 13.03 20.57 -38.03
N ARG A 47 13.21 19.75 -39.07
CA ARG A 47 13.46 20.17 -40.46
C ARG A 47 13.07 19.07 -41.45
N SER A 48 12.72 19.46 -42.66
CA SER A 48 12.52 18.54 -43.79
C SER A 48 13.72 18.60 -44.76
N ALA A 49 14.02 17.48 -45.41
CA ALA A 49 15.00 17.41 -46.51
C ALA A 49 14.37 17.72 -47.87
N LEU A 50 13.03 17.75 -47.96
CA LEU A 50 12.31 18.12 -49.16
C LEU A 50 12.53 19.62 -49.45
N PRO A 51 12.99 20.00 -50.65
CA PRO A 51 13.08 21.40 -51.04
C PRO A 51 11.66 21.93 -51.35
N ALA A 52 10.85 22.08 -50.32
CA ALA A 52 9.48 22.59 -50.40
C ALA A 52 9.35 23.95 -49.73
N VAL A 53 8.45 24.77 -50.30
CA VAL A 53 8.05 26.05 -49.72
C VAL A 53 6.54 26.13 -49.70
N ILE A 54 6.01 26.60 -48.57
CA ILE A 54 4.57 26.82 -48.38
C ILE A 54 4.25 28.28 -48.66
N LEU A 55 3.30 28.52 -49.54
CA LEU A 55 2.64 29.80 -49.73
C LEU A 55 1.33 29.80 -48.96
N ALA A 56 1.38 30.38 -47.77
CA ALA A 56 0.27 30.47 -46.85
C ALA A 56 -0.72 31.56 -47.27
N ILE A 57 -1.97 31.18 -47.50
CA ILE A 57 -3.09 32.11 -47.59
C ILE A 57 -3.48 32.46 -46.16
N ASP A 58 -2.93 33.58 -45.71
CA ASP A 58 -2.91 34.04 -44.33
C ASP A 58 -3.43 35.48 -44.21
N GLU A 59 -3.53 35.97 -42.97
CA GLU A 59 -4.02 37.32 -42.67
C GLU A 59 -3.25 38.43 -43.42
N PRO A 60 -1.89 38.44 -43.47
CA PRO A 60 -1.15 39.38 -44.32
C PRO A 60 -1.56 39.36 -45.79
N SER A 61 -1.87 38.19 -46.35
CA SER A 61 -2.30 38.06 -47.75
C SER A 61 -3.67 38.69 -47.99
N PHE A 62 -4.63 38.52 -47.08
CA PHE A 62 -5.94 39.17 -47.16
C PHE A 62 -5.81 40.70 -47.07
N GLN A 63 -5.03 41.19 -46.10
CA GLN A 63 -4.83 42.63 -45.88
C GLN A 63 -4.14 43.31 -47.07
N GLN A 64 -3.07 42.72 -47.58
CA GLN A 64 -2.27 43.32 -48.63
C GLN A 64 -2.98 43.29 -49.99
N LEU A 65 -3.67 42.18 -50.31
CA LEU A 65 -4.38 42.04 -51.58
C LEU A 65 -5.75 42.75 -51.57
N GLY A 66 -6.29 43.06 -50.40
CA GLY A 66 -7.62 43.67 -50.26
C GLY A 66 -8.76 42.79 -50.80
N GLN A 67 -8.59 41.47 -50.76
CA GLN A 67 -9.54 40.49 -51.26
C GLN A 67 -10.07 39.61 -50.13
N GLY A 68 -11.31 39.15 -50.22
CA GLY A 68 -11.87 38.12 -49.34
C GLY A 68 -11.66 36.70 -49.88
N TRP A 69 -11.91 35.68 -49.05
CA TRP A 69 -11.96 34.29 -49.51
C TRP A 69 -13.31 33.96 -50.16
N PRO A 70 -13.37 33.18 -51.26
CA PRO A 70 -12.25 32.67 -52.05
C PRO A 70 -11.58 33.74 -52.91
N PHE A 71 -10.26 33.66 -53.07
CA PHE A 71 -9.52 34.56 -53.95
C PHE A 71 -9.92 34.38 -55.43
N PRO A 72 -9.93 35.47 -56.23
CA PRO A 72 -10.18 35.39 -57.67
C PRO A 72 -9.22 34.44 -58.38
N ARG A 73 -9.72 33.67 -59.37
CA ARG A 73 -8.89 32.67 -60.08
C ARG A 73 -7.79 33.30 -60.92
N SER A 74 -7.94 34.58 -61.27
CA SER A 74 -6.89 35.40 -61.89
C SER A 74 -5.66 35.57 -60.99
N LEU A 75 -5.81 35.63 -59.66
CA LEU A 75 -4.67 35.69 -58.75
C LEU A 75 -3.91 34.35 -58.73
N HIS A 76 -4.64 33.23 -58.70
CA HIS A 76 -4.03 31.91 -58.81
C HIS A 76 -3.35 31.70 -60.17
N ALA A 77 -3.93 32.22 -61.26
CA ALA A 77 -3.31 32.20 -62.58
C ALA A 77 -1.98 32.98 -62.61
N LEU A 78 -1.97 34.20 -62.05
CA LEU A 78 -0.77 35.03 -61.94
C LEU A 78 0.31 34.35 -61.09
N LEU A 79 -0.09 33.71 -59.98
CA LEU A 79 0.81 32.95 -59.14
C LEU A 79 1.45 31.80 -59.93
N ILE A 80 0.65 30.98 -60.61
CA ILE A 80 1.16 29.84 -61.40
C ILE A 80 2.16 30.32 -62.45
N ASP A 81 1.86 31.40 -63.18
CA ASP A 81 2.79 31.96 -64.18
C ASP A 81 4.09 32.43 -63.54
N ARG A 82 4.03 33.10 -62.39
CA ARG A 82 5.22 33.57 -61.67
C ARG A 82 6.09 32.41 -61.17
N LEU A 83 5.47 31.36 -60.63
CA LEU A 83 6.16 30.15 -60.14
C LEU A 83 6.80 29.37 -61.29
N ARG A 84 6.10 29.27 -62.44
CA ARG A 84 6.63 28.70 -63.69
C ARG A 84 7.86 29.49 -64.16
N GLU A 85 7.78 30.82 -64.19
CA GLU A 85 8.88 31.68 -64.63
C GLU A 85 10.11 31.64 -63.71
N ASP A 86 9.91 31.42 -62.41
CA ASP A 86 11.00 31.25 -61.45
C ASP A 86 11.63 29.85 -61.48
N GLY A 87 11.03 28.89 -62.19
CA GLY A 87 11.51 27.51 -62.32
C GLY A 87 11.13 26.59 -61.16
N ALA A 88 9.91 26.71 -60.61
CA ALA A 88 9.40 25.78 -59.61
C ALA A 88 9.44 24.31 -60.11
N ALA A 89 9.76 23.37 -59.22
CA ALA A 89 9.82 21.95 -59.56
C ALA A 89 8.43 21.33 -59.74
N ALA A 90 7.48 21.73 -58.90
CA ALA A 90 6.06 21.40 -59.03
C ALA A 90 5.23 22.41 -58.22
N ILE A 91 3.95 22.56 -58.59
CA ILE A 91 3.00 23.46 -57.94
C ILE A 91 1.83 22.63 -57.43
N GLY A 92 1.65 22.57 -56.11
CA GLY A 92 0.50 21.97 -55.46
C GLY A 92 -0.42 23.05 -54.91
N LEU A 93 -1.68 23.08 -55.36
CA LEU A 93 -2.73 23.96 -54.81
C LEU A 93 -3.65 23.13 -53.92
N ASP A 94 -3.52 23.30 -52.61
CA ASP A 94 -4.40 22.74 -51.58
C ASP A 94 -5.70 23.57 -51.50
N ILE A 95 -6.38 23.66 -52.64
CA ILE A 95 -7.60 24.43 -52.88
C ILE A 95 -8.48 23.61 -53.83
N VAL A 96 -9.71 23.34 -53.43
CA VAL A 96 -10.68 22.60 -54.26
C VAL A 96 -11.39 23.55 -55.20
N PHE A 97 -11.04 23.49 -56.50
CA PHE A 97 -11.69 24.28 -57.56
C PHE A 97 -12.82 23.50 -58.22
N ALA A 98 -13.89 23.14 -57.49
CA ALA A 98 -14.96 22.28 -58.03
C ALA A 98 -16.06 23.05 -58.78
N ASP A 99 -16.45 24.22 -58.26
CA ASP A 99 -17.54 25.01 -58.82
C ASP A 99 -17.05 26.04 -59.85
N PRO A 100 -17.82 26.37 -60.90
CA PRO A 100 -17.50 27.48 -61.81
C PRO A 100 -17.45 28.84 -61.11
N ALA A 101 -16.63 29.76 -61.63
CA ALA A 101 -16.52 31.11 -61.07
C ALA A 101 -17.73 31.92 -61.52
N GLN A 102 -18.04 33.00 -60.78
CA GLN A 102 -19.07 33.95 -61.22
C GLN A 102 -18.76 34.55 -62.60
N ASP A 103 -17.48 34.71 -62.90
CA ASP A 103 -16.97 35.16 -64.19
C ASP A 103 -16.15 34.05 -64.87
N ALA A 104 -16.66 33.53 -65.98
CA ALA A 104 -16.02 32.47 -66.77
C ALA A 104 -14.64 32.87 -67.32
N ALA A 105 -14.34 34.17 -67.46
CA ALA A 105 -13.02 34.62 -67.87
C ALA A 105 -11.95 34.27 -66.82
N GLN A 106 -12.31 34.20 -65.54
CA GLN A 106 -11.38 33.83 -64.47
C GLN A 106 -11.01 32.34 -64.54
N ASP A 107 -11.97 31.48 -64.88
CA ASP A 107 -11.73 30.05 -65.11
C ASP A 107 -10.84 29.80 -66.32
N ALA A 108 -11.11 30.52 -67.41
CA ALA A 108 -10.27 30.48 -68.60
C ALA A 108 -8.84 30.95 -68.30
N ALA A 109 -8.67 32.02 -67.52
CA ALA A 109 -7.35 32.53 -67.14
C ALA A 109 -6.54 31.50 -66.34
N LEU A 110 -7.18 30.85 -65.34
CA LEU A 110 -6.54 29.81 -64.54
C LEU A 110 -6.19 28.57 -65.37
N ALA A 111 -7.12 28.09 -66.20
CA ALA A 111 -6.88 26.96 -67.09
C ALA A 111 -5.72 27.23 -68.07
N GLN A 112 -5.64 28.45 -68.62
CA GLN A 112 -4.52 28.84 -69.49
C GLN A 112 -3.17 28.88 -68.75
N ALA A 113 -3.14 29.38 -67.50
CA ALA A 113 -1.92 29.39 -66.69
C ALA A 113 -1.47 27.96 -66.35
N VAL A 114 -2.39 27.07 -65.99
CA VAL A 114 -2.13 25.64 -65.80
C VAL A 114 -1.53 25.03 -67.07
N ALA A 115 -2.17 25.23 -68.23
CA ALA A 115 -1.69 24.69 -69.50
C ALA A 115 -0.28 25.19 -69.84
N ARG A 116 0.03 26.47 -69.59
CA ARG A 116 1.38 27.03 -69.77
C ARG A 116 2.41 26.40 -68.83
N ALA A 117 2.06 26.19 -67.56
CA ALA A 117 2.96 25.56 -66.59
C ALA A 117 3.26 24.10 -66.95
N VAL A 118 2.23 23.31 -67.24
CA VAL A 118 2.36 21.90 -67.62
C VAL A 118 3.14 21.76 -68.93
N ALA A 119 2.87 22.60 -69.94
CA ALA A 119 3.62 22.61 -71.19
C ALA A 119 5.10 23.01 -71.01
N ALA A 120 5.42 23.81 -69.99
CA ALA A 120 6.79 24.15 -69.61
C ALA A 120 7.47 23.07 -68.74
N GLY A 121 6.79 21.95 -68.48
CA GLY A 121 7.33 20.85 -67.66
C GLY A 121 7.22 21.08 -66.16
N VAL A 122 6.41 22.04 -65.70
CA VAL A 122 6.11 22.28 -64.28
C VAL A 122 4.75 21.65 -63.95
N PRO A 123 4.72 20.50 -63.25
CA PRO A 123 3.45 19.85 -62.92
C PRO A 123 2.60 20.72 -61.99
N VAL A 124 1.30 20.76 -62.26
CA VAL A 124 0.31 21.41 -61.40
C VAL A 124 -0.64 20.35 -60.85
N VAL A 125 -0.72 20.26 -59.53
CA VAL A 125 -1.59 19.32 -58.81
C VAL A 125 -2.60 20.09 -57.98
N LEU A 126 -3.88 19.76 -58.14
CA LEU A 126 -5.00 20.41 -57.44
C LEU A 126 -5.59 19.48 -56.38
N ALA A 127 -6.03 20.04 -55.25
CA ALA A 127 -6.77 19.28 -54.25
C ALA A 127 -8.16 18.87 -54.78
N SER A 128 -8.53 17.62 -54.53
CA SER A 128 -9.91 17.15 -54.50
C SER A 128 -10.32 16.87 -53.06
N SER A 129 -11.62 16.74 -52.81
CA SER A 129 -12.16 16.30 -51.53
C SER A 129 -13.14 15.16 -51.71
N ARG A 130 -13.42 14.43 -50.63
CA ARG A 130 -14.50 13.44 -50.59
C ARG A 130 -15.60 13.92 -49.66
N GLU A 131 -16.78 14.11 -50.22
CA GLU A 131 -17.95 14.52 -49.46
C GLU A 131 -18.86 13.33 -49.19
N LYS A 132 -19.36 13.27 -47.95
CA LYS A 132 -20.35 12.31 -47.55
C LYS A 132 -21.73 12.85 -47.90
N VAL A 133 -22.33 12.32 -48.95
CA VAL A 133 -23.70 12.65 -49.35
C VAL A 133 -24.64 11.66 -48.65
N ASP A 134 -25.29 12.14 -47.58
CA ASP A 134 -26.34 11.39 -46.89
C ASP A 134 -27.67 11.59 -47.64
N SER A 135 -28.14 10.54 -48.31
CA SER A 135 -29.48 10.48 -48.91
C SER A 135 -30.45 9.70 -48.02
N ALA A 136 -31.75 9.86 -48.25
CA ALA A 136 -32.80 9.16 -47.48
C ALA A 136 -32.68 7.61 -47.51
N SER A 137 -31.94 7.06 -48.48
CA SER A 137 -31.82 5.62 -48.71
C SER A 137 -30.39 5.07 -48.50
N ALA A 138 -29.35 5.92 -48.59
CA ALA A 138 -27.96 5.51 -48.44
C ALA A 138 -27.02 6.68 -48.17
N THR A 139 -25.93 6.40 -47.47
CA THR A 139 -24.74 7.25 -47.43
C THR A 139 -23.82 6.89 -48.59
N LEU A 140 -23.48 7.85 -49.44
CA LEU A 140 -22.49 7.70 -50.52
C LEU A 140 -21.32 8.66 -50.28
N TRP A 141 -20.09 8.18 -50.49
CA TRP A 141 -18.92 9.04 -50.59
C TRP A 141 -18.76 9.45 -52.04
N THR A 142 -18.87 10.75 -52.32
CA THR A 142 -18.68 11.31 -53.65
C THR A 142 -17.39 12.10 -53.68
N GLU A 143 -16.56 11.84 -54.68
CA GLU A 143 -15.34 12.59 -54.91
C GLU A 143 -15.67 13.89 -55.64
N VAL A 144 -15.29 15.00 -55.03
CA VAL A 144 -15.44 16.35 -55.56
C VAL A 144 -14.15 16.70 -56.30
N LEU A 145 -14.21 16.58 -57.62
CA LEU A 145 -13.06 16.78 -58.51
C LEU A 145 -12.90 18.26 -58.89
N PRO A 146 -11.66 18.72 -59.20
CA PRO A 146 -11.45 20.04 -59.76
C PRO A 146 -12.17 20.21 -61.09
N LEU A 147 -12.50 21.44 -61.49
CA LEU A 147 -13.21 21.77 -62.72
C LEU A 147 -12.62 21.04 -63.93
N GLN A 148 -13.51 20.56 -64.79
CA GLN A 148 -13.12 19.81 -65.99
C GLN A 148 -12.14 20.61 -66.87
N ALA A 149 -12.37 21.92 -67.03
CA ALA A 149 -11.47 22.79 -67.81
C ALA A 149 -10.02 22.82 -67.27
N LEU A 150 -9.81 22.68 -65.95
CA LEU A 150 -8.47 22.64 -65.34
C LEU A 150 -7.79 21.30 -65.59
N ARG A 151 -8.56 20.20 -65.53
CA ARG A 151 -8.06 18.86 -65.84
C ARG A 151 -7.72 18.71 -67.32
N ASP A 152 -8.56 19.25 -68.20
CA ASP A 152 -8.33 19.29 -69.65
C ASP A 152 -7.11 20.16 -70.01
N ALA A 153 -6.80 21.17 -69.19
CA ALA A 153 -5.57 21.95 -69.29
C ALA A 153 -4.30 21.20 -68.82
N GLY A 154 -4.44 19.97 -68.30
CA GLY A 154 -3.34 19.11 -67.88
C GLY A 154 -3.03 19.12 -66.38
N ALA A 155 -3.84 19.77 -65.53
CA ALA A 155 -3.68 19.64 -64.09
C ALA A 155 -4.00 18.21 -63.62
N ASP A 156 -3.11 17.65 -62.79
CA ASP A 156 -3.42 16.45 -62.04
C ASP A 156 -4.15 16.81 -60.73
N HIS A 157 -4.67 15.80 -60.03
CA HIS A 157 -5.40 16.03 -58.78
C HIS A 157 -5.27 14.86 -57.82
N GLY A 158 -5.45 15.17 -56.54
CA GLY A 158 -5.53 14.15 -55.50
C GLY A 158 -6.29 14.63 -54.27
N ASP A 159 -6.82 13.67 -53.52
CA ASP A 159 -7.65 13.89 -52.35
C ASP A 159 -6.81 14.47 -51.20
N ALA A 160 -7.12 15.69 -50.79
CA ALA A 160 -6.46 16.36 -49.67
C ALA A 160 -7.04 15.94 -48.30
N GLY A 161 -8.07 15.09 -48.28
CA GLY A 161 -8.68 14.59 -47.06
C GLY A 161 -7.70 13.83 -46.16
N VAL A 162 -7.71 14.18 -44.86
CA VAL A 162 -7.04 13.43 -43.79
C VAL A 162 -8.05 12.96 -42.77
N GLN A 163 -7.78 11.80 -42.16
CA GLN A 163 -8.65 11.23 -41.15
C GLN A 163 -7.99 11.37 -39.77
N PRO A 164 -8.57 12.18 -38.87
CA PRO A 164 -8.10 12.23 -37.49
C PRO A 164 -8.54 11.00 -36.70
N ASP A 165 -7.79 10.70 -35.64
CA ASP A 165 -8.18 9.72 -34.62
C ASP A 165 -9.33 10.24 -33.74
N ASP A 166 -9.82 9.41 -32.82
CA ASP A 166 -10.90 9.75 -31.86
C ASP A 166 -10.59 10.98 -30.99
N ASP A 167 -9.31 11.34 -30.81
CA ASP A 167 -8.88 12.55 -30.10
C ASP A 167 -8.60 13.75 -31.01
N PHE A 168 -9.09 13.68 -32.25
CA PHE A 168 -8.97 14.69 -33.31
C PHE A 168 -7.55 14.94 -33.83
N VAL A 169 -6.55 14.17 -33.39
CA VAL A 169 -5.16 14.28 -33.87
C VAL A 169 -4.98 13.42 -35.10
N VAL A 170 -4.27 13.94 -36.10
CA VAL A 170 -3.98 13.18 -37.32
C VAL A 170 -2.67 12.43 -37.15
N ARG A 171 -2.72 11.10 -37.06
CA ARG A 171 -1.50 10.26 -36.92
C ARG A 171 -1.29 9.30 -38.07
N HIS A 172 -2.32 9.01 -38.85
CA HIS A 172 -2.31 7.97 -39.87
C HIS A 172 -2.06 8.55 -41.27
N LEU A 173 -1.28 7.81 -42.08
CA LEU A 173 -1.13 8.14 -43.49
C LEU A 173 -2.46 7.93 -44.24
N PRO A 174 -2.82 8.83 -45.17
CA PRO A 174 -3.96 8.61 -46.07
C PRO A 174 -3.80 7.29 -46.84
N GLN A 175 -4.81 6.43 -46.75
CA GLN A 175 -4.82 5.14 -47.44
C GLN A 175 -5.30 5.24 -48.89
N ASN A 176 -5.76 6.43 -49.31
CA ASN A 176 -6.17 6.68 -50.69
C ASN A 176 -4.95 6.62 -51.62
N ALA A 177 -5.05 5.81 -52.68
CA ALA A 177 -4.00 5.67 -53.68
C ALA A 177 -3.70 7.00 -54.40
N ARG A 178 -4.72 7.88 -54.55
CA ARG A 178 -4.59 9.22 -55.12
C ARG A 178 -4.82 10.32 -54.08
N SER A 179 -4.12 10.25 -52.94
CA SER A 179 -4.04 11.42 -52.05
C SER A 179 -3.29 12.58 -52.72
N PHE A 180 -3.58 13.83 -52.36
CA PHE A 180 -2.94 15.03 -52.89
C PHE A 180 -1.41 14.96 -52.83
N SER A 181 -0.87 14.61 -51.66
CA SER A 181 0.57 14.36 -51.45
C SER A 181 1.15 13.23 -52.30
N ALA A 182 0.35 12.22 -52.67
CA ALA A 182 0.79 11.14 -53.54
C ALA A 182 0.86 11.62 -54.99
N ALA A 183 -0.19 12.28 -55.50
CA ALA A 183 -0.20 12.85 -56.85
C ALA A 183 0.98 13.80 -57.07
N LEU A 184 1.29 14.64 -56.08
CA LEU A 184 2.44 15.54 -56.14
C LEU A 184 3.79 14.80 -56.09
N ALA A 185 3.91 13.74 -55.30
CA ALA A 185 5.11 12.89 -55.30
C ALA A 185 5.28 12.09 -56.61
N GLU A 186 4.19 11.61 -57.21
CA GLU A 186 4.20 10.97 -58.52
C GLU A 186 4.63 11.96 -59.61
N ALA A 187 4.11 13.19 -59.56
CA ALA A 187 4.49 14.26 -60.48
C ALA A 187 5.98 14.65 -60.39
N LEU A 188 6.57 14.65 -59.19
CA LEU A 188 7.99 14.92 -58.98
C LEU A 188 8.90 13.76 -59.40
N SER A 189 8.47 12.52 -59.17
CA SER A 189 9.29 11.32 -59.41
C SER A 189 9.10 10.69 -60.79
N GLY A 190 8.01 11.01 -61.49
CA GLY A 190 7.60 10.38 -62.74
C GLY A 190 7.18 8.92 -62.59
N ARG A 191 6.95 8.44 -61.36
CA ARG A 191 6.60 7.04 -61.05
C ARG A 191 5.28 7.01 -60.29
N SER A 192 4.41 6.05 -60.61
CA SER A 192 3.25 5.80 -59.77
C SER A 192 3.66 5.13 -58.46
N LEU A 193 3.20 5.66 -57.33
CA LEU A 193 3.58 5.28 -55.98
C LEU A 193 2.53 4.36 -55.32
N GLY A 194 1.33 4.28 -55.88
CA GLY A 194 0.24 3.45 -55.34
C GLY A 194 -0.19 3.85 -53.91
N PRO A 195 -1.10 3.08 -53.29
CA PRO A 195 -1.46 3.29 -51.90
C PRO A 195 -0.26 2.95 -50.99
N PRO A 196 0.00 3.76 -49.95
CA PRO A 196 1.07 3.47 -49.01
C PRO A 196 0.65 2.26 -48.16
N PRO A 197 1.60 1.46 -47.63
CA PRO A 197 1.25 0.49 -46.61
C PRO A 197 0.62 1.19 -45.39
N PRO A 198 -0.29 0.53 -44.65
CA PRO A 198 -0.83 1.07 -43.42
C PRO A 198 0.30 1.54 -42.49
N GLY A 199 0.24 2.81 -42.11
CA GLY A 199 1.34 3.46 -41.43
C GLY A 199 0.92 4.77 -40.78
N LEU A 200 1.81 5.25 -39.93
CA LEU A 200 1.73 6.46 -39.16
C LEU A 200 2.62 7.53 -39.81
N ILE A 201 2.21 8.78 -39.67
CA ILE A 201 2.91 9.95 -40.20
C ILE A 201 4.24 10.11 -39.45
N ALA A 202 5.34 10.18 -40.19
CA ALA A 202 6.64 10.51 -39.64
C ALA A 202 6.81 12.04 -39.67
N TYR A 203 6.21 12.72 -38.68
CA TYR A 203 6.24 14.18 -38.59
C TYR A 203 7.66 14.74 -38.55
N ARG A 204 7.86 15.89 -39.21
CA ARG A 204 9.17 16.56 -39.28
C ARG A 204 9.42 17.54 -38.16
N GLY A 205 8.38 18.09 -37.55
CA GLY A 205 8.49 19.02 -36.44
C GLY A 205 7.17 19.75 -36.19
N PRO A 206 7.16 20.66 -35.20
CA PRO A 206 6.01 21.51 -34.92
C PRO A 206 5.76 22.48 -36.09
N ARG A 207 4.68 23.26 -35.99
CA ARG A 207 4.32 24.27 -36.99
C ARG A 207 5.50 25.20 -37.32
N GLY A 208 5.67 25.52 -38.60
CA GLY A 208 6.79 26.31 -39.11
C GLY A 208 8.05 25.49 -39.39
N THR A 209 7.92 24.16 -39.52
CA THR A 209 9.05 23.29 -39.90
C THR A 209 9.45 23.49 -41.36
N PHE A 210 8.48 23.81 -42.22
CA PHE A 210 8.70 24.13 -43.63
C PHE A 210 8.85 25.63 -43.84
N ASP A 211 9.70 26.04 -44.79
CA ASP A 211 9.84 27.45 -45.18
C ASP A 211 8.48 27.94 -45.69
N THR A 212 7.91 28.92 -44.98
CA THR A 212 6.55 29.40 -45.21
C THR A 212 6.59 30.90 -45.50
N ARG A 213 5.97 31.30 -46.61
CA ARG A 213 5.80 32.69 -47.03
C ARG A 213 4.32 32.99 -47.19
N SER A 214 3.94 34.24 -46.99
CA SER A 214 2.57 34.67 -47.25
C SER A 214 2.33 34.67 -48.76
N TYR A 215 1.13 34.26 -49.19
CA TYR A 215 0.72 34.13 -50.59
C TYR A 215 0.99 35.41 -51.40
N TYR A 216 0.70 36.60 -50.85
CA TYR A 216 0.92 37.87 -51.54
C TYR A 216 2.39 38.13 -51.88
N GLN A 217 3.35 37.61 -51.09
CA GLN A 217 4.78 37.82 -51.31
C GLN A 217 5.27 37.15 -52.59
N ALA A 218 4.58 36.10 -53.03
CA ALA A 218 4.87 35.44 -54.29
C ALA A 218 4.29 36.19 -55.49
N LEU A 219 3.26 37.03 -55.30
CA LEU A 219 2.63 37.80 -56.37
C LEU A 219 3.31 39.15 -56.61
N GLU A 220 3.75 39.83 -55.55
CA GLU A 220 4.39 41.14 -55.65
C GLU A 220 5.89 41.02 -56.02
N PRO A 221 6.32 41.59 -57.17
CA PRO A 221 7.72 41.56 -57.55
C PRO A 221 8.62 42.24 -56.52
N GLY A 222 9.76 41.62 -56.18
CA GLY A 222 10.79 42.20 -55.32
C GLY A 222 10.67 41.92 -53.82
N LEU A 223 9.58 41.30 -53.35
CA LEU A 223 9.45 40.88 -51.94
C LEU A 223 10.22 39.60 -51.61
N LEU A 224 10.48 38.76 -52.61
CA LEU A 224 11.28 37.55 -52.50
C LEU A 224 12.53 37.65 -53.39
N PRO A 225 13.65 37.02 -53.01
CA PRO A 225 14.86 36.99 -53.84
C PRO A 225 14.59 36.42 -55.25
N PRO A 226 15.33 36.85 -56.28
CA PRO A 226 15.24 36.25 -57.61
C PRO A 226 15.55 34.74 -57.58
N GLY A 227 14.76 33.92 -58.28
CA GLY A 227 14.95 32.46 -58.31
C GLY A 227 14.63 31.76 -56.98
N TYR A 228 13.88 32.40 -56.08
CA TYR A 228 13.55 31.85 -54.77
C TYR A 228 12.80 30.51 -54.84
N PHE A 229 11.97 30.29 -55.87
CA PHE A 229 11.21 29.06 -56.09
C PHE A 229 11.92 28.04 -56.99
N HIS A 230 13.08 28.40 -57.56
CA HIS A 230 13.80 27.55 -58.49
C HIS A 230 14.13 26.17 -57.90
N GLY A 231 13.66 25.10 -58.55
CA GLY A 231 13.86 23.72 -58.14
C GLY A 231 13.14 23.32 -56.85
N LYS A 232 12.25 24.18 -56.31
CA LYS A 232 11.46 23.89 -55.12
C LYS A 232 10.05 23.44 -55.48
N THR A 233 9.48 22.56 -54.68
CA THR A 233 8.05 22.24 -54.72
C THR A 233 7.29 23.31 -53.96
N VAL A 234 6.31 23.94 -54.61
CA VAL A 234 5.54 25.03 -54.01
C VAL A 234 4.16 24.51 -53.64
N LEU A 235 3.83 24.57 -52.35
CA LEU A 235 2.53 24.17 -51.81
C LEU A 235 1.76 25.42 -51.41
N VAL A 236 0.53 25.56 -51.90
CA VAL A 236 -0.30 26.75 -51.69
C VAL A 236 -1.57 26.35 -50.97
N GLY A 237 -1.88 26.94 -49.82
CA GLY A 237 -3.07 26.57 -49.05
C GLY A 237 -3.38 27.51 -47.90
N ARG A 238 -4.51 27.30 -47.23
CA ARG A 238 -4.98 28.18 -46.15
C ARG A 238 -4.20 27.97 -44.85
N SER A 239 -3.94 29.07 -44.13
CA SER A 239 -3.25 29.04 -42.83
C SER A 239 -3.80 30.09 -41.82
N ALA A 240 -4.98 30.66 -42.04
CA ALA A 240 -5.56 31.72 -41.19
C ALA A 240 -6.19 31.19 -39.87
N LEU A 241 -6.20 32.02 -38.81
CA LEU A 241 -6.50 31.64 -37.41
C LEU A 241 -7.51 32.53 -36.67
N THR A 242 -8.14 33.54 -37.29
CA THR A 242 -8.93 34.56 -36.56
C THR A 242 -10.41 34.20 -36.41
N ALA A 243 -10.99 34.61 -35.27
CA ALA A 243 -12.36 34.28 -34.85
C ALA A 243 -13.47 34.89 -35.72
N SER A 244 -13.18 35.97 -36.46
CA SER A 244 -14.11 36.58 -37.42
C SER A 244 -14.34 35.71 -38.67
N GLU A 245 -13.49 34.70 -38.91
CA GLU A 245 -13.57 33.79 -40.05
C GLU A 245 -14.27 32.45 -39.74
N LEU A 246 -14.58 32.18 -38.47
CA LEU A 246 -15.19 30.92 -37.98
C LEU A 246 -16.66 30.73 -38.40
N GLN A 247 -17.31 31.73 -39.00
CA GLN A 247 -18.76 31.73 -39.20
C GLN A 247 -19.24 31.11 -40.52
N HIS A 248 -18.38 30.92 -41.54
CA HIS A 248 -18.85 30.57 -42.90
C HIS A 248 -18.08 29.50 -43.68
N THR A 249 -17.02 28.87 -43.16
CA THR A 249 -16.34 27.77 -43.88
C THR A 249 -15.53 26.89 -42.94
N GLN A 250 -15.40 25.59 -43.25
CA GLN A 250 -14.51 24.67 -42.50
C GLN A 250 -13.08 25.23 -42.49
N VAL A 251 -12.54 25.41 -41.30
CA VAL A 251 -11.15 25.86 -41.11
C VAL A 251 -10.22 24.67 -41.34
N ASP A 252 -9.26 24.81 -42.26
CA ASP A 252 -8.31 23.76 -42.63
C ASP A 252 -7.13 23.68 -41.63
N LEU A 253 -7.48 23.39 -40.37
CA LEU A 253 -6.55 23.24 -39.25
C LEU A 253 -6.80 21.90 -38.55
N PHE A 254 -5.72 21.16 -38.29
CA PHE A 254 -5.76 19.84 -37.68
C PHE A 254 -4.99 19.79 -36.36
N ASN A 255 -5.35 18.88 -35.45
CA ASN A 255 -4.50 18.64 -34.29
C ASN A 255 -3.30 17.76 -34.68
N ALA A 256 -2.11 18.17 -34.24
CA ALA A 256 -0.86 17.45 -34.44
C ALA A 256 -0.26 16.97 -33.09
N PRO A 257 0.61 15.94 -33.10
CA PRO A 257 1.17 15.32 -31.89
C PRO A 257 2.10 16.21 -31.04
N PHE A 258 2.29 17.48 -31.40
CA PHE A 258 3.21 18.41 -30.71
C PHE A 258 2.61 19.09 -29.47
N ALA A 259 1.31 18.92 -29.23
CA ALA A 259 0.62 19.43 -28.05
C ALA A 259 1.20 18.92 -26.72
N ALA A 260 1.80 17.72 -26.71
CA ALA A 260 2.25 17.03 -25.51
C ALA A 260 3.34 17.78 -24.72
N LEU A 261 4.15 18.61 -25.39
CA LEU A 261 5.24 19.40 -24.79
C LEU A 261 4.94 20.90 -24.77
N GLY A 262 3.66 21.30 -24.84
CA GLY A 262 3.26 22.71 -24.86
C GLY A 262 3.41 23.41 -26.21
N GLY A 263 3.62 22.66 -27.30
CA GLY A 263 3.59 23.19 -28.66
C GLY A 263 2.17 23.58 -29.11
N GLU A 264 2.09 24.35 -30.20
CA GLU A 264 0.81 24.71 -30.82
C GLU A 264 0.04 23.45 -31.23
N ARG A 265 -1.25 23.39 -30.86
CA ARG A 265 -2.09 22.23 -31.17
C ARG A 265 -2.53 22.20 -32.63
N LEU A 266 -2.80 23.38 -33.20
CA LEU A 266 -3.39 23.56 -34.51
C LEU A 266 -2.30 23.62 -35.58
N PHE A 267 -2.41 22.76 -36.57
CA PHE A 267 -1.48 22.57 -37.68
C PHE A 267 -2.19 22.93 -38.99
N PRO A 268 -1.66 23.86 -39.81
CA PRO A 268 -2.23 24.16 -41.14
C PRO A 268 -2.30 22.91 -42.02
N GLY A 269 -3.43 22.71 -42.71
CA GLY A 269 -3.63 21.58 -43.63
C GLY A 269 -2.52 21.50 -44.68
N VAL A 270 -2.14 22.63 -45.27
CA VAL A 270 -1.03 22.70 -46.24
C VAL A 270 0.32 22.25 -45.67
N GLU A 271 0.59 22.48 -44.37
CA GLU A 271 1.83 22.04 -43.73
C GLU A 271 1.79 20.53 -43.39
N LEU A 272 0.60 20.02 -43.07
CA LEU A 272 0.36 18.58 -42.98
C LEU A 272 0.57 17.90 -44.34
N GLN A 273 0.05 18.47 -45.44
CA GLN A 273 0.28 17.98 -46.79
C GLN A 273 1.77 18.00 -47.17
N ALA A 274 2.53 19.02 -46.74
CA ALA A 274 3.98 19.06 -46.93
C ALA A 274 4.69 17.91 -46.21
N THR A 275 4.27 17.59 -44.98
CA THR A 275 4.79 16.44 -44.22
C THR A 275 4.46 15.11 -44.91
N LEU A 276 3.22 14.96 -45.40
CA LEU A 276 2.78 13.76 -46.12
C LEU A 276 3.54 13.58 -47.44
N LEU A 277 3.74 14.68 -48.19
CA LEU A 277 4.54 14.69 -49.41
C LEU A 277 5.97 14.24 -49.12
N ASP A 278 6.58 14.75 -48.06
CA ASP A 278 7.93 14.39 -47.66
C ASP A 278 8.05 12.89 -47.31
N ASN A 279 7.09 12.34 -46.54
CA ASN A 279 7.02 10.90 -46.27
C ASN A 279 6.85 10.07 -47.55
N ARG A 280 6.09 10.55 -48.54
CA ARG A 280 5.92 9.87 -49.84
C ARG A 280 7.18 9.91 -50.69
N VAL A 281 7.85 11.05 -50.77
CA VAL A 281 9.07 11.23 -51.57
C VAL A 281 10.24 10.45 -50.99
N GLN A 282 10.41 10.48 -49.66
CA GLN A 282 11.48 9.74 -48.99
C GLN A 282 11.15 8.24 -48.82
N GLY A 283 9.87 7.85 -48.91
CA GLY A 283 9.42 6.49 -48.64
C GLY A 283 9.57 6.10 -47.17
N ASP A 284 9.71 7.07 -46.27
CA ASP A 284 9.83 6.87 -44.83
C ASP A 284 8.49 7.11 -44.14
N SER A 285 8.04 6.12 -43.39
CA SER A 285 6.84 6.19 -42.58
C SER A 285 7.02 5.39 -41.31
N LEU A 286 6.30 5.79 -40.27
CA LEU A 286 6.27 5.01 -39.04
C LEU A 286 5.34 3.82 -39.26
N ARG A 287 5.79 2.61 -38.94
CA ARG A 287 4.97 1.41 -39.07
C ARG A 287 4.60 0.88 -37.70
N PRO A 288 3.35 0.44 -37.48
CA PRO A 288 3.03 -0.30 -36.27
C PRO A 288 3.90 -1.56 -36.21
N GLY A 289 4.49 -1.83 -35.05
CA GLY A 289 5.20 -3.07 -34.78
C GLY A 289 4.26 -4.27 -34.82
N HIS A 290 4.83 -5.48 -34.89
CA HIS A 290 4.02 -6.70 -34.88
C HIS A 290 3.23 -6.83 -33.56
N GLU A 291 1.93 -7.13 -33.65
CA GLU A 291 1.00 -7.14 -32.50
C GLU A 291 1.47 -8.05 -31.34
N GLY A 292 2.13 -9.16 -31.67
CA GLY A 292 2.68 -10.11 -30.68
C GLY A 292 3.87 -9.61 -29.85
N TRP A 293 4.54 -8.51 -30.21
CA TRP A 293 5.74 -8.04 -29.49
C TRP A 293 5.43 -7.56 -28.07
N SER A 294 4.36 -6.80 -27.89
CA SER A 294 3.93 -6.35 -26.57
C SER A 294 3.56 -7.53 -25.67
N ALA A 295 2.86 -8.54 -26.22
CA ALA A 295 2.53 -9.77 -25.49
C ALA A 295 3.80 -10.57 -25.12
N ALA A 296 4.78 -10.67 -26.02
CA ALA A 296 6.05 -11.33 -25.74
C ALA A 296 6.83 -10.68 -24.58
N LEU A 297 6.85 -9.34 -24.52
CA LEU A 297 7.47 -8.61 -23.42
C LEU A 297 6.75 -8.83 -22.08
N VAL A 298 5.41 -8.89 -22.08
CA VAL A 298 4.62 -9.23 -20.89
C VAL A 298 4.93 -10.66 -20.41
N LEU A 299 4.99 -11.63 -21.33
CA LEU A 299 5.31 -13.02 -21.01
C LEU A 299 6.74 -13.15 -20.46
N LEU A 300 7.70 -12.42 -21.04
CA LEU A 300 9.07 -12.36 -20.53
C LEU A 300 9.12 -11.78 -19.11
N ALA A 301 8.43 -10.67 -18.86
CA ALA A 301 8.35 -10.06 -17.53
C ALA A 301 7.73 -11.04 -16.51
N LEU A 302 6.67 -11.75 -16.87
CA LEU A 302 6.04 -12.76 -16.03
C LEU A 302 7.00 -13.92 -15.71
N ALA A 303 7.68 -14.45 -16.74
CA ALA A 303 8.63 -15.56 -16.61
C ALA A 303 9.84 -15.21 -15.74
N VAL A 304 10.26 -13.95 -15.70
CA VAL A 304 11.39 -13.47 -14.91
C VAL A 304 10.98 -13.06 -13.50
N LEU A 305 9.93 -12.25 -13.35
CA LEU A 305 9.57 -11.64 -12.07
C LEU A 305 8.90 -12.62 -11.10
N VAL A 306 8.10 -13.58 -11.58
CA VAL A 306 7.41 -14.53 -10.69
C VAL A 306 8.42 -15.43 -9.97
N PRO A 307 9.39 -16.09 -10.62
CA PRO A 307 10.43 -16.83 -9.93
C PRO A 307 11.30 -15.95 -9.03
N ALA A 308 11.71 -14.76 -9.51
CA ALA A 308 12.52 -13.83 -8.73
C ALA A 308 11.82 -13.39 -7.44
N SER A 309 10.49 -13.17 -7.46
CA SER A 309 9.68 -12.81 -6.29
C SER A 309 9.71 -13.84 -5.16
N VAL A 310 10.04 -15.10 -5.47
CA VAL A 310 10.12 -16.19 -4.50
C VAL A 310 11.55 -16.42 -4.01
N LEU A 311 12.54 -16.16 -4.88
CA LEU A 311 13.94 -16.51 -4.64
C LEU A 311 14.77 -15.35 -4.09
N TRP A 312 14.43 -14.11 -4.41
CA TRP A 312 15.25 -12.94 -4.15
C TRP A 312 14.64 -12.01 -3.10
N HIS A 313 15.47 -11.11 -2.56
CA HIS A 313 15.01 -10.07 -1.65
C HIS A 313 14.07 -9.08 -2.38
N PRO A 314 12.98 -8.59 -1.74
CA PRO A 314 12.00 -7.72 -2.41
C PRO A 314 12.58 -6.48 -3.11
N GLY A 315 13.62 -5.87 -2.52
CA GLY A 315 14.32 -4.73 -3.13
C GLY A 315 15.04 -5.07 -4.44
N ALA A 316 15.63 -6.26 -4.55
CA ALA A 316 16.28 -6.70 -5.79
C ALA A 316 15.25 -6.97 -6.91
N VAL A 317 14.10 -7.55 -6.54
CA VAL A 317 12.99 -7.76 -7.49
C VAL A 317 12.38 -6.44 -7.94
N ALA A 318 12.28 -5.44 -7.04
CA ALA A 318 11.85 -4.09 -7.39
C ALA A 318 12.79 -3.43 -8.42
N ALA A 319 14.10 -3.54 -8.19
CA ALA A 319 15.10 -3.03 -9.13
C ALA A 319 15.03 -3.73 -10.50
N LEU A 320 14.83 -5.05 -10.51
CA LEU A 320 14.63 -5.82 -11.74
C LEU A 320 13.36 -5.41 -12.49
N ALA A 321 12.24 -5.24 -11.77
CA ALA A 321 10.99 -4.77 -12.37
C ALA A 321 11.15 -3.35 -12.95
N GLY A 322 11.83 -2.45 -12.25
CA GLY A 322 12.17 -1.12 -12.75
C GLY A 322 13.05 -1.17 -14.00
N ALA A 323 14.06 -2.04 -14.03
CA ALA A 323 14.92 -2.23 -15.19
C ALA A 323 14.17 -2.78 -16.41
N LEU A 324 13.26 -3.75 -16.22
CA LEU A 324 12.41 -4.28 -17.30
C LEU A 324 11.43 -3.23 -17.83
N ALA A 325 10.80 -2.47 -16.94
CA ALA A 325 9.87 -1.40 -17.30
C ALA A 325 10.59 -0.26 -18.05
N GLY A 326 11.74 0.19 -17.55
CA GLY A 326 12.58 1.19 -18.22
C GLY A 326 13.16 0.67 -19.54
N GLY A 327 13.61 -0.59 -19.58
CA GLY A 327 14.10 -1.25 -20.79
C GLY A 327 13.03 -1.33 -21.88
N THR A 328 11.76 -1.55 -21.52
CA THR A 328 10.63 -1.51 -22.44
C THR A 328 10.46 -0.14 -23.10
N LEU A 329 10.54 0.94 -22.31
CA LEU A 329 10.46 2.32 -22.82
C LEU A 329 11.64 2.64 -23.75
N LEU A 330 12.85 2.25 -23.36
CA LEU A 330 14.06 2.44 -24.17
C LEU A 330 14.03 1.65 -25.48
N LEU A 331 13.50 0.42 -25.44
CA LEU A 331 13.32 -0.40 -26.63
C LEU A 331 12.31 0.24 -27.58
N SER A 332 11.15 0.66 -27.08
CA SER A 332 10.13 1.36 -27.87
C SER A 332 10.70 2.63 -28.49
N TRP A 333 11.41 3.46 -27.72
CA TRP A 333 12.08 4.66 -28.21
C TRP A 333 13.14 4.37 -29.29
N GLY A 334 13.96 3.33 -29.08
CA GLY A 334 14.99 2.92 -30.02
C GLY A 334 14.41 2.41 -31.35
N LEU A 335 13.34 1.62 -31.29
CA LEU A 335 12.60 1.15 -32.47
C LEU A 335 11.94 2.31 -33.21
N PHE A 336 11.36 3.27 -32.47
CA PHE A 336 10.72 4.45 -33.03
C PHE A 336 11.69 5.33 -33.80
N THR A 337 12.83 5.67 -33.18
CA THR A 337 13.80 6.62 -33.75
C THR A 337 14.73 6.02 -34.78
N ARG A 338 15.12 4.75 -34.66
CA ARG A 338 16.12 4.12 -35.55
C ARG A 338 15.54 3.19 -36.61
N ALA A 339 14.40 2.54 -36.31
CA ALA A 339 13.80 1.54 -37.20
C ALA A 339 12.48 2.01 -37.80
N GLY A 340 11.96 3.19 -37.41
CA GLY A 340 10.67 3.68 -37.84
C GLY A 340 9.51 2.79 -37.38
N LEU A 341 9.66 2.09 -36.26
CA LEU A 341 8.68 1.13 -35.75
C LEU A 341 8.04 1.63 -34.45
N TRP A 342 6.71 1.70 -34.44
CA TRP A 342 5.93 2.03 -33.25
C TRP A 342 5.60 0.76 -32.47
N LEU A 343 6.27 0.57 -31.32
CA LEU A 343 5.93 -0.45 -30.32
C LEU A 343 5.23 0.23 -29.15
N PRO A 344 3.90 0.08 -28.99
CA PRO A 344 3.13 0.66 -27.89
C PRO A 344 3.68 0.19 -26.53
N PRO A 345 4.32 1.07 -25.73
CA PRO A 345 5.04 0.63 -24.54
C PRO A 345 4.13 0.46 -23.32
N LEU A 346 2.93 1.06 -23.31
CA LEU A 346 2.12 1.20 -22.10
C LEU A 346 1.70 -0.17 -21.52
N LEU A 347 1.31 -1.11 -22.39
CA LEU A 347 0.90 -2.45 -21.98
C LEU A 347 2.02 -3.25 -21.29
N PRO A 348 3.17 -3.50 -21.94
CA PRO A 348 4.28 -4.21 -21.28
C PRO A 348 4.82 -3.46 -20.06
N PHE A 349 4.84 -2.12 -20.08
CA PHE A 349 5.23 -1.30 -18.94
C PHE A 349 4.31 -1.51 -17.72
N ALA A 350 3.00 -1.28 -17.89
CA ALA A 350 2.03 -1.40 -16.81
C ALA A 350 1.90 -2.85 -16.31
N ALA A 351 1.93 -3.83 -17.22
CA ALA A 351 1.92 -5.24 -16.87
C ALA A 351 3.12 -5.62 -15.98
N THR A 352 4.32 -5.15 -16.32
CA THR A 352 5.53 -5.38 -15.51
C THR A 352 5.36 -4.84 -14.09
N LEU A 353 4.86 -3.61 -13.95
CA LEU A 353 4.60 -3.00 -12.64
C LEU A 353 3.49 -3.72 -11.87
N ALA A 354 2.43 -4.16 -12.56
CA ALA A 354 1.32 -4.90 -11.96
C ALA A 354 1.75 -6.28 -11.45
N ILE A 355 2.57 -7.02 -12.22
CA ILE A 355 3.15 -8.31 -11.79
C ILE A 355 3.98 -8.12 -10.51
N TYR A 356 4.88 -7.14 -10.49
CA TYR A 356 5.68 -6.83 -9.31
C TYR A 356 4.79 -6.43 -8.12
N GLY A 357 3.87 -5.48 -8.31
CA GLY A 357 2.98 -5.00 -7.26
C GLY A 357 2.11 -6.11 -6.66
N ALA A 358 1.54 -6.98 -7.49
CA ALA A 358 0.71 -8.09 -7.04
C ALA A 358 1.50 -9.14 -6.24
N THR A 359 2.67 -9.55 -6.74
CA THR A 359 3.52 -10.51 -6.05
C THR A 359 4.10 -9.94 -4.75
N ALA A 360 4.50 -8.67 -4.73
CA ALA A 360 4.96 -7.96 -3.53
C ALA A 360 3.85 -7.83 -2.48
N LEU A 361 2.63 -7.45 -2.89
CA LEU A 361 1.49 -7.35 -1.98
C LEU A 361 1.12 -8.71 -1.38
N ALA A 362 1.15 -9.78 -2.18
CA ALA A 362 0.92 -11.14 -1.69
C ALA A 362 2.00 -11.59 -0.69
N ALA A 363 3.28 -11.30 -0.99
CA ALA A 363 4.39 -11.57 -0.08
C ALA A 363 4.25 -10.79 1.23
N TYR A 364 3.90 -9.51 1.17
CA TYR A 364 3.65 -8.68 2.35
C TYR A 364 2.47 -9.19 3.20
N ALA A 365 1.35 -9.54 2.55
CA ALA A 365 0.18 -10.08 3.25
C ALA A 365 0.50 -11.41 3.96
N THR A 366 1.28 -12.29 3.33
CA THR A 366 1.71 -13.55 3.95
C THR A 366 2.69 -13.32 5.10
N ALA A 367 3.65 -12.41 4.96
CA ALA A 367 4.56 -12.01 6.04
C ALA A 367 3.79 -11.45 7.25
N ARG A 368 2.81 -10.57 7.02
CA ARG A 368 1.98 -9.97 8.07
C ARG A 368 1.12 -11.00 8.80
N ARG A 369 0.55 -11.98 8.08
CA ARG A 369 -0.22 -13.09 8.68
C ARG A 369 0.66 -13.94 9.60
N ARG A 370 1.87 -14.31 9.14
CA ARG A 370 2.84 -15.08 9.95
C ARG A 370 3.20 -14.33 11.22
N ALA A 371 3.53 -13.03 11.11
CA ALA A 371 3.87 -12.21 12.28
C ALA A 371 2.74 -12.15 13.33
N ARG A 372 1.48 -12.02 12.88
CA ARG A 372 0.31 -12.06 13.79
C ARG A 372 0.14 -13.43 14.45
N GLN A 373 0.29 -14.52 13.70
CA GLN A 373 0.20 -15.88 14.24
C GLN A 373 1.29 -16.15 15.29
N THR A 374 2.54 -15.76 14.99
CA THR A 374 3.64 -15.87 15.96
C THR A 374 3.32 -15.09 17.24
N ARG A 375 2.87 -13.84 17.13
CA ARG A 375 2.50 -13.03 18.30
C ARG A 375 1.35 -13.65 19.11
N ALA A 376 0.34 -14.20 18.44
CA ALA A 376 -0.79 -14.87 19.10
C ALA A 376 -0.36 -16.12 19.87
N MET A 377 0.58 -16.91 19.34
CA MET A 377 1.12 -18.08 20.05
C MET A 377 1.89 -17.68 21.32
N PHE A 378 2.70 -16.62 21.28
CA PHE A 378 3.42 -16.15 22.48
C PHE A 378 2.50 -15.54 23.55
N ALA A 379 1.38 -14.93 23.15
CA ALA A 379 0.41 -14.35 24.09
C ALA A 379 -0.33 -15.38 24.96
N GLN A 380 -0.24 -16.68 24.64
CA GLN A 380 -0.80 -17.76 25.47
C GLN A 380 0.08 -18.14 26.65
N TYR A 381 1.35 -17.75 26.65
CA TYR A 381 2.33 -18.13 27.67
C TYR A 381 2.84 -16.95 28.51
N VAL A 382 2.61 -15.72 28.05
CA VAL A 382 3.14 -14.50 28.65
C VAL A 382 2.12 -13.36 28.46
N PRO A 383 1.81 -12.54 29.49
CA PRO A 383 0.91 -11.41 29.36
C PRO A 383 1.27 -10.49 28.17
N PRO A 384 0.29 -9.91 27.43
CA PRO A 384 0.54 -9.15 26.20
C PRO A 384 1.51 -7.98 26.37
N GLU A 385 1.54 -7.38 27.55
CA GLU A 385 2.42 -6.27 27.94
C GLU A 385 3.88 -6.72 28.02
N VAL A 386 4.13 -7.91 28.58
CA VAL A 386 5.47 -8.50 28.69
C VAL A 386 5.96 -8.94 27.31
N VAL A 387 5.11 -9.55 26.47
CA VAL A 387 5.47 -9.88 25.07
C VAL A 387 5.85 -8.63 24.27
N SER A 388 5.06 -7.55 24.41
CA SER A 388 5.32 -6.30 23.70
C SER A 388 6.64 -5.66 24.15
N ARG A 389 6.97 -5.75 25.45
CA ARG A 389 8.23 -5.25 26.00
C ARG A 389 9.43 -6.12 25.60
N LEU A 390 9.28 -7.44 25.53
CA LEU A 390 10.33 -8.36 25.07
C LEU A 390 10.66 -8.15 23.58
N ILE A 391 9.66 -7.82 22.75
CA ILE A 391 9.89 -7.42 21.34
C ILE A 391 10.65 -6.09 21.27
N ALA A 392 10.29 -5.13 22.13
CA ALA A 392 10.93 -3.81 22.16
C ALA A 392 12.35 -3.84 22.75
N GLN A 393 12.61 -4.75 23.69
CA GLN A 393 13.88 -4.88 24.41
C GLN A 393 14.29 -6.35 24.51
N PRO A 394 14.88 -6.93 23.45
CA PRO A 394 15.30 -8.35 23.43
C PRO A 394 16.32 -8.71 24.51
N GLU A 395 17.05 -7.71 25.04
CA GLU A 395 18.05 -7.83 26.12
C GLU A 395 17.47 -8.48 27.40
N LEU A 396 16.17 -8.30 27.66
CA LEU A 396 15.46 -8.83 28.83
C LEU A 396 15.30 -10.35 28.82
N LEU A 397 15.61 -11.03 27.70
CA LEU A 397 15.59 -12.49 27.56
C LEU A 397 16.90 -13.17 28.04
N ARG A 398 17.91 -12.41 28.46
CA ARG A 398 19.16 -12.99 28.96
C ARG A 398 18.94 -13.71 30.30
N LEU A 399 19.70 -14.78 30.51
CA LEU A 399 19.79 -15.47 31.81
C LEU A 399 20.36 -14.50 32.84
N GLY A 400 19.82 -14.58 34.05
CA GLY A 400 20.14 -13.66 35.14
C GLY A 400 18.87 -13.04 35.71
N GLY A 401 19.03 -12.39 36.86
CA GLY A 401 17.95 -11.73 37.55
C GLY A 401 18.45 -10.57 38.37
N GLU A 402 17.52 -9.73 38.76
CA GLU A 402 17.77 -8.56 39.58
C GLU A 402 17.21 -8.80 40.99
N ALA A 403 17.99 -8.40 42.00
CA ALA A 403 17.53 -8.47 43.38
C ALA A 403 16.49 -7.37 43.61
N ARG A 404 15.23 -7.77 43.79
CA ARG A 404 14.10 -6.89 44.03
C ARG A 404 13.32 -7.34 45.25
N GLU A 405 12.73 -6.36 45.93
CA GLU A 405 11.69 -6.64 46.91
C GLU A 405 10.38 -6.86 46.18
N VAL A 406 9.71 -7.95 46.51
CA VAL A 406 8.43 -8.37 45.91
C VAL A 406 7.53 -8.92 47.00
N THR A 407 6.22 -8.92 46.74
CA THR A 407 5.28 -9.73 47.53
C THR A 407 5.01 -11.04 46.80
N LEU A 408 5.32 -12.14 47.46
CA LEU A 408 5.13 -13.50 46.97
C LEU A 408 3.82 -14.06 47.50
N MET A 409 3.08 -14.75 46.64
CA MET A 409 1.88 -15.50 46.96
C MET A 409 2.07 -16.97 46.58
N PHE A 410 1.71 -17.84 47.51
CA PHE A 410 1.49 -19.25 47.25
C PHE A 410 0.06 -19.61 47.61
N THR A 411 -0.59 -20.38 46.75
CA THR A 411 -1.90 -20.97 47.02
C THR A 411 -1.82 -22.49 47.04
N ASP A 412 -2.78 -23.14 47.67
CA ASP A 412 -2.96 -24.59 47.68
C ASP A 412 -4.44 -24.91 47.87
N LEU A 413 -4.92 -26.01 47.29
CA LEU A 413 -6.27 -26.50 47.56
C LEU A 413 -6.24 -27.49 48.72
N ALA A 414 -6.93 -27.13 49.81
CA ALA A 414 -6.97 -27.93 51.03
C ALA A 414 -7.48 -29.35 50.75
N SER A 415 -6.67 -30.35 51.13
CA SER A 415 -6.96 -31.77 50.96
C SER A 415 -7.20 -32.21 49.50
N PHE A 416 -6.66 -31.48 48.52
CA PHE A 416 -6.88 -31.79 47.11
C PHE A 416 -6.28 -33.11 46.66
N THR A 417 -5.16 -33.55 47.23
CA THR A 417 -4.60 -34.88 46.94
C THR A 417 -5.62 -35.98 47.23
N THR A 418 -6.25 -35.95 48.41
CA THR A 418 -7.31 -36.89 48.78
C THR A 418 -8.55 -36.74 47.89
N LEU A 419 -8.86 -35.51 47.47
CA LEU A 419 -9.95 -35.25 46.53
C LEU A 419 -9.69 -35.87 45.16
N SER A 420 -8.47 -35.73 44.65
CA SER A 420 -8.06 -36.22 43.33
C SER A 420 -8.04 -37.75 43.23
N GLU A 421 -7.86 -38.45 44.36
CA GLU A 421 -8.00 -39.91 44.44
C GLU A 421 -9.45 -40.38 44.28
N GLN A 422 -10.43 -39.49 44.55
CA GLN A 422 -11.86 -39.79 44.47
C GLN A 422 -12.49 -39.32 43.14
N LEU A 423 -11.78 -38.51 42.35
CA LEU A 423 -12.24 -37.97 41.08
C LEU A 423 -11.65 -38.73 39.89
N SER A 424 -12.35 -38.72 38.75
CA SER A 424 -11.72 -39.17 37.49
C SER A 424 -10.62 -38.20 37.04
N ALA A 425 -9.75 -38.62 36.13
CA ALA A 425 -8.72 -37.76 35.57
C ALA A 425 -9.34 -36.54 34.85
N GLU A 426 -10.43 -36.74 34.11
CA GLU A 426 -11.16 -35.69 33.41
C GLU A 426 -11.80 -34.70 34.40
N GLN A 427 -12.43 -35.21 35.47
CA GLN A 427 -13.01 -34.37 36.52
C GLN A 427 -11.94 -33.58 37.27
N THR A 428 -10.79 -34.19 37.53
CA THR A 428 -9.64 -33.51 38.17
C THR A 428 -9.13 -32.37 37.29
N VAL A 429 -8.93 -32.63 35.99
CA VAL A 429 -8.52 -31.58 35.02
C VAL A 429 -9.57 -30.48 34.93
N GLU A 430 -10.85 -30.83 34.97
CA GLU A 430 -11.94 -29.86 34.93
C GLU A 430 -11.95 -28.94 36.15
N VAL A 431 -11.81 -29.49 37.36
CA VAL A 431 -11.74 -28.74 38.61
C VAL A 431 -10.52 -27.80 38.58
N LEU A 432 -9.34 -28.32 38.22
CA LEU A 432 -8.11 -27.51 38.14
C LEU A 432 -8.22 -26.41 37.08
N THR A 433 -8.76 -26.72 35.90
CA THR A 433 -8.95 -25.73 34.84
C THR A 433 -9.94 -24.65 35.27
N GLY A 434 -11.04 -25.03 35.92
CA GLY A 434 -12.02 -24.10 36.48
C GLY A 434 -11.42 -23.20 37.56
N TYR A 435 -10.59 -23.77 38.44
CA TYR A 435 -9.83 -23.06 39.46
C TYR A 435 -8.85 -22.05 38.85
N PHE A 436 -7.95 -22.48 37.96
CA PHE A 436 -6.96 -21.58 37.35
C PHE A 436 -7.62 -20.47 36.52
N ASN A 437 -8.71 -20.77 35.80
CA ASN A 437 -9.46 -19.76 35.05
C ASN A 437 -10.16 -18.73 35.93
N ALA A 438 -10.53 -19.09 37.17
CA ALA A 438 -11.12 -18.17 38.12
C ALA A 438 -10.06 -17.30 38.83
N MET A 439 -8.90 -17.87 39.16
CA MET A 439 -7.87 -17.19 39.97
C MET A 439 -6.90 -16.33 39.15
N THR A 440 -6.45 -16.83 37.99
CA THR A 440 -5.42 -16.16 37.18
C THR A 440 -5.82 -14.73 36.76
N PRO A 441 -7.08 -14.46 36.33
CA PRO A 441 -7.48 -13.10 35.99
C PRO A 441 -7.41 -12.12 37.17
N LEU A 442 -7.64 -12.57 38.40
CA LEU A 442 -7.60 -11.73 39.60
C LEU A 442 -6.17 -11.33 39.97
N ILE A 443 -5.22 -12.25 39.78
CA ILE A 443 -3.79 -11.99 39.91
C ILE A 443 -3.37 -10.93 38.88
N HIS A 444 -3.74 -11.10 37.61
CA HIS A 444 -3.37 -10.14 36.58
C HIS A 444 -4.07 -8.78 36.72
N ALA A 445 -5.34 -8.74 37.16
CA ALA A 445 -6.09 -7.51 37.36
C ALA A 445 -5.48 -6.58 38.43
N THR A 446 -4.67 -7.14 39.33
CA THR A 446 -3.95 -6.41 40.37
C THR A 446 -2.48 -6.20 40.04
N GLY A 447 -2.05 -6.46 38.80
CA GLY A 447 -0.65 -6.29 38.36
C GLY A 447 0.28 -7.43 38.78
N GLY A 448 -0.26 -8.57 39.23
CA GLY A 448 0.51 -9.74 39.60
C GLY A 448 1.00 -10.55 38.40
N THR A 449 2.18 -11.15 38.56
CA THR A 449 2.77 -12.09 37.61
C THR A 449 2.61 -13.51 38.15
N VAL A 450 1.90 -14.37 37.41
CA VAL A 450 1.89 -15.82 37.70
C VAL A 450 3.24 -16.39 37.26
N ASP A 451 3.96 -16.99 38.20
CA ASP A 451 5.25 -17.65 37.95
C ASP A 451 5.00 -19.03 37.33
N LYS A 452 4.28 -19.89 38.06
CA LYS A 452 3.94 -21.24 37.63
C LYS A 452 2.78 -21.85 38.41
N PHE A 453 2.21 -22.90 37.84
CA PHE A 453 1.30 -23.82 38.52
C PHE A 453 2.11 -25.03 39.03
N ILE A 454 1.90 -25.42 40.29
CA ILE A 454 2.59 -26.54 40.93
C ILE A 454 1.54 -27.52 41.45
N GLY A 455 1.13 -28.48 40.61
CA GLY A 455 -0.03 -29.32 40.95
C GLY A 455 -1.31 -28.48 40.96
N ASP A 456 -1.94 -28.35 42.12
CA ASP A 456 -3.11 -27.51 42.42
C ASP A 456 -2.76 -26.13 42.98
N ALA A 457 -1.48 -25.86 43.22
CA ALA A 457 -0.98 -24.59 43.73
C ALA A 457 -0.72 -23.55 42.62
N VAL A 458 -0.92 -22.27 42.95
CA VAL A 458 -0.50 -21.13 42.15
C VAL A 458 0.63 -20.40 42.87
N MET A 459 1.75 -20.20 42.19
CA MET A 459 2.81 -19.29 42.63
C MET A 459 2.73 -17.99 41.82
N ALA A 460 2.64 -16.86 42.51
CA ALA A 460 2.61 -15.54 41.89
C ALA A 460 3.40 -14.52 42.70
N PHE A 461 3.77 -13.41 42.08
CA PHE A 461 4.43 -12.29 42.75
C PHE A 461 4.05 -10.93 42.15
N TRP A 462 4.17 -9.87 42.97
CA TRP A 462 3.95 -8.47 42.62
C TRP A 462 5.23 -7.67 42.84
N GLY A 463 5.46 -6.61 42.05
CA GLY A 463 6.70 -5.81 42.07
C GLY A 463 7.74 -6.19 41.00
N ALA A 464 7.44 -7.21 40.18
CA ALA A 464 8.22 -7.58 39.00
C ALA A 464 7.33 -8.21 37.92
N PRO A 465 7.69 -8.08 36.61
CA PRO A 465 8.85 -7.38 36.05
C PRO A 465 8.72 -5.84 36.08
N LEU A 466 7.49 -5.33 36.24
CA LEU A 466 7.23 -3.91 36.41
C LEU A 466 7.37 -3.52 37.89
N PRO A 467 8.04 -2.40 38.20
CA PRO A 467 8.08 -1.90 39.57
C PRO A 467 6.68 -1.50 40.03
N ASP A 468 6.35 -1.81 41.27
CA ASP A 468 5.06 -1.51 41.88
C ASP A 468 5.26 -1.25 43.36
N ASP A 469 5.29 0.02 43.77
CA ASP A 469 5.53 0.42 45.16
C ASP A 469 4.38 -0.03 46.10
N ARG A 470 3.24 -0.46 45.54
CA ARG A 470 2.07 -0.97 46.28
C ARG A 470 1.90 -2.48 46.11
N HIS A 471 2.98 -3.20 45.77
CA HIS A 471 2.95 -4.65 45.53
C HIS A 471 2.34 -5.46 46.68
N ALA A 472 2.52 -5.04 47.94
CA ALA A 472 1.90 -5.70 49.09
C ALA A 472 0.38 -5.50 49.14
N GLU A 473 -0.09 -4.27 48.91
CA GLU A 473 -1.51 -3.95 48.86
C GLU A 473 -2.22 -4.74 47.76
N HIS A 474 -1.66 -4.71 46.54
CA HIS A 474 -2.23 -5.40 45.39
C HIS A 474 -2.29 -6.92 45.60
N ALA A 475 -1.25 -7.53 46.16
CA ALA A 475 -1.24 -8.97 46.45
C ALA A 475 -2.29 -9.38 47.48
N VAL A 476 -2.48 -8.58 48.55
CA VAL A 476 -3.51 -8.86 49.56
C VAL A 476 -4.91 -8.66 49.01
N ARG A 477 -5.15 -7.61 48.20
CA ARG A 477 -6.43 -7.42 47.51
C ARG A 477 -6.74 -8.57 46.56
N ALA A 478 -5.73 -9.07 45.83
CA ALA A 478 -5.88 -10.26 44.99
C ALA A 478 -6.28 -11.48 45.82
N ALA A 479 -5.62 -11.72 46.96
CA ALA A 479 -5.96 -12.84 47.85
C ALA A 479 -7.40 -12.77 48.37
N ILE A 480 -7.84 -11.59 48.81
CA ILE A 480 -9.22 -11.37 49.27
C ILE A 480 -10.21 -11.64 48.13
N ALA A 481 -9.96 -11.09 46.93
CA ALA A 481 -10.81 -11.31 45.77
C ALA A 481 -10.84 -12.78 45.34
N MET A 482 -9.71 -13.49 45.44
CA MET A 482 -9.62 -14.92 45.11
C MET A 482 -10.39 -15.78 46.10
N GLN A 483 -10.38 -15.44 47.39
CA GLN A 483 -11.24 -16.10 48.39
C GLN A 483 -12.72 -15.86 48.11
N GLN A 484 -13.12 -14.63 47.78
CA GLN A 484 -14.50 -14.31 47.39
C GLN A 484 -14.94 -15.05 46.11
N ALA A 485 -14.07 -15.12 45.11
CA ALA A 485 -14.35 -15.84 43.86
C ALA A 485 -14.46 -17.36 44.06
N MET A 486 -13.89 -17.89 45.15
CA MET A 486 -14.01 -19.31 45.48
C MET A 486 -15.45 -19.70 45.79
N GLU A 487 -16.24 -18.84 46.43
CA GLU A 487 -17.65 -19.12 46.75
C GLU A 487 -18.47 -19.40 45.48
N ALA A 488 -18.30 -18.55 44.46
CA ALA A 488 -18.96 -18.71 43.17
C ALA A 488 -18.43 -19.92 42.38
N LEU A 489 -17.15 -20.27 42.52
CA LEU A 489 -16.58 -21.47 41.90
C LEU A 489 -17.14 -22.74 42.55
N VAL A 490 -17.16 -22.81 43.88
CA VAL A 490 -17.68 -23.95 44.65
C VAL A 490 -19.17 -24.16 44.35
N ALA A 491 -19.97 -23.10 44.27
CA ALA A 491 -21.39 -23.20 43.87
C ALA A 491 -21.55 -23.83 42.48
N ARG A 492 -20.69 -23.47 41.51
CA ARG A 492 -20.70 -24.06 40.16
C ARG A 492 -20.25 -25.52 40.16
N LEU A 493 -19.28 -25.89 40.99
CA LEU A 493 -18.84 -27.28 41.13
C LEU A 493 -19.95 -28.15 41.71
N HIS A 494 -20.61 -27.69 42.79
CA HIS A 494 -21.75 -28.38 43.38
C HIS A 494 -22.91 -28.58 42.40
N ALA A 495 -23.24 -27.56 41.59
CA ALA A 495 -24.28 -27.66 40.56
C ALA A 495 -23.99 -28.74 39.50
N ARG A 496 -22.73 -29.15 39.37
CA ARG A 496 -22.27 -30.19 38.45
C ARG A 496 -21.98 -31.53 39.13
N GLY A 497 -22.35 -31.66 40.41
CA GLY A 497 -22.14 -32.88 41.21
C GLY A 497 -20.68 -33.10 41.61
N LEU A 498 -19.84 -32.07 41.52
CA LEU A 498 -18.44 -32.13 41.94
C LEU A 498 -18.28 -31.63 43.38
N PRO A 499 -17.30 -32.16 44.14
CA PRO A 499 -17.07 -31.74 45.52
C PRO A 499 -16.55 -30.30 45.60
N GLY A 500 -16.87 -29.63 46.70
CA GLY A 500 -16.34 -28.30 47.01
C GLY A 500 -14.83 -28.33 47.27
N ILE A 501 -14.17 -27.22 46.95
CA ILE A 501 -12.73 -27.01 47.19
C ILE A 501 -12.53 -25.78 48.07
N HIS A 502 -11.48 -25.80 48.87
CA HIS A 502 -11.09 -24.68 49.72
C HIS A 502 -9.65 -24.30 49.42
N MET A 503 -9.37 -23.00 49.29
CA MET A 503 -8.02 -22.54 48.99
C MET A 503 -7.40 -21.89 50.21
N ARG A 504 -6.12 -22.19 50.42
CA ARG A 504 -5.26 -21.52 51.40
C ARG A 504 -4.26 -20.64 50.65
N ILE A 505 -3.93 -19.49 51.23
CA ILE A 505 -3.05 -18.49 50.62
C ILE A 505 -2.00 -18.06 51.66
N GLY A 506 -0.73 -18.12 51.27
CA GLY A 506 0.40 -17.59 52.04
C GLY A 506 1.04 -16.41 51.32
N LEU A 507 1.24 -15.30 52.04
CA LEU A 507 1.81 -14.06 51.51
C LEU A 507 3.01 -13.60 52.34
N HIS A 508 4.11 -13.32 51.65
CA HIS A 508 5.30 -12.75 52.27
C HIS A 508 5.98 -11.73 51.36
N THR A 509 6.40 -10.61 51.96
CA THR A 509 7.16 -9.55 51.29
C THR A 509 8.62 -9.67 51.68
N GLY A 510 9.50 -9.76 50.69
CA GLY A 510 10.92 -9.85 50.93
C GLY A 510 11.76 -9.75 49.67
N ARG A 511 13.07 -9.60 49.85
CA ARG A 511 14.03 -9.51 48.76
C ARG A 511 14.29 -10.87 48.14
N VAL A 512 14.13 -10.97 46.82
CA VAL A 512 14.44 -12.15 46.01
C VAL A 512 15.16 -11.72 44.73
N VAL A 513 15.78 -12.67 44.05
CA VAL A 513 16.26 -12.48 42.68
C VAL A 513 15.13 -12.87 41.74
N VAL A 514 14.63 -11.92 40.95
CA VAL A 514 13.63 -12.18 39.90
C VAL A 514 14.31 -12.12 38.54
N GLY A 515 14.11 -13.14 37.70
CA GLY A 515 14.68 -13.14 36.36
C GLY A 515 14.53 -14.47 35.64
N ASN A 516 15.20 -14.59 34.50
CA ASN A 516 15.23 -15.82 33.72
C ASN A 516 16.20 -16.81 34.38
N VAL A 517 15.68 -17.85 35.00
CA VAL A 517 16.47 -18.90 35.64
C VAL A 517 16.24 -20.24 34.98
N GLY A 518 17.33 -20.97 34.73
CA GLY A 518 17.33 -22.29 34.10
C GLY A 518 18.60 -22.52 33.28
N SER A 519 18.51 -23.39 32.28
CA SER A 519 19.59 -23.61 31.31
C SER A 519 19.43 -22.71 30.09
N THR A 520 20.46 -22.63 29.23
CA THR A 520 20.40 -21.91 27.96
C THR A 520 19.33 -22.44 27.00
N GLN A 521 18.89 -23.69 27.18
CA GLN A 521 17.85 -24.34 26.36
C GLN A 521 16.46 -24.27 26.99
N ARG A 522 16.38 -24.12 28.32
CA ARG A 522 15.12 -24.08 29.06
C ARG A 522 15.25 -23.22 30.31
N PHE A 523 14.61 -22.06 30.29
CA PHE A 523 14.53 -21.13 31.42
C PHE A 523 13.10 -20.67 31.65
N SER A 524 12.82 -20.22 32.86
CA SER A 524 11.54 -19.61 33.26
C SER A 524 11.82 -18.29 33.96
N TYR A 525 10.98 -17.29 33.72
CA TYR A 525 11.00 -16.04 34.50
C TYR A 525 10.39 -16.31 35.86
N THR A 526 11.21 -16.38 36.91
CA THR A 526 10.81 -16.87 38.24
C THR A 526 11.50 -16.09 39.35
N ALA A 527 10.93 -16.14 40.56
CA ALA A 527 11.53 -15.56 41.76
C ALA A 527 12.33 -16.62 42.54
N ILE A 528 13.56 -16.29 42.95
CA ILE A 528 14.42 -17.17 43.75
C ILE A 528 14.97 -16.42 44.96
N GLY A 529 14.78 -17.01 46.14
CA GLY A 529 15.32 -16.49 47.38
C GLY A 529 14.67 -17.14 48.59
N ASP A 530 15.24 -16.88 49.77
CA ASP A 530 14.72 -17.42 51.02
C ASP A 530 13.29 -16.95 51.33
N ALA A 531 12.91 -15.74 50.88
CA ALA A 531 11.55 -15.22 51.01
C ALA A 531 10.49 -16.10 50.29
N VAL A 532 10.85 -16.76 49.19
CA VAL A 532 9.96 -17.69 48.46
C VAL A 532 9.52 -18.84 49.37
N ASN A 533 10.47 -19.42 50.10
CA ASN A 533 10.21 -20.54 51.01
C ASN A 533 9.32 -20.12 52.18
N LEU A 534 9.45 -18.88 52.66
CA LEU A 534 8.61 -18.37 53.74
C LEU A 534 7.15 -18.22 53.29
N ALA A 535 6.90 -17.65 52.10
CA ALA A 535 5.55 -17.54 51.54
C ALA A 535 4.86 -18.91 51.40
N ALA A 536 5.56 -19.89 50.82
CA ALA A 536 5.06 -21.25 50.65
C ALA A 536 4.72 -21.93 51.99
N ARG A 537 5.47 -21.66 53.07
CA ARG A 537 5.20 -22.25 54.39
C ARG A 537 4.07 -21.54 55.13
N LEU A 538 3.86 -20.25 54.89
CA LEU A 538 2.70 -19.53 55.41
C LEU A 538 1.40 -20.03 54.78
N GLU A 539 1.42 -20.45 53.51
CA GLU A 539 0.27 -21.12 52.91
C GLU A 539 -0.11 -22.34 53.77
N GLY A 540 0.80 -23.30 53.96
CA GLY A 540 0.50 -24.52 54.70
C GLY A 540 0.08 -24.27 56.16
N ALA A 541 0.63 -23.23 56.79
CA ALA A 541 0.31 -22.83 58.17
C ALA A 541 -1.16 -22.42 58.37
N ASN A 542 -1.87 -22.05 57.31
CA ASN A 542 -3.31 -21.73 57.37
C ASN A 542 -4.11 -22.85 58.05
N LYS A 543 -3.69 -24.12 57.88
CA LYS A 543 -4.33 -25.28 58.50
C LYS A 543 -4.39 -25.18 60.03
N ALA A 544 -3.30 -24.75 60.64
CA ALA A 544 -3.19 -24.66 62.10
C ALA A 544 -3.98 -23.49 62.69
N PHE A 545 -4.19 -22.44 61.91
CA PHE A 545 -4.92 -21.24 62.32
C PHE A 545 -6.39 -21.22 61.88
N GLY A 546 -6.81 -22.17 61.03
CA GLY A 546 -8.16 -22.19 60.47
C GLY A 546 -8.47 -21.03 59.52
N THR A 547 -7.45 -20.46 58.89
CA THR A 547 -7.58 -19.29 58.01
C THR A 547 -7.54 -19.67 56.54
N GLY A 548 -8.04 -18.79 55.67
CA GLY A 548 -7.84 -18.90 54.21
C GLY A 548 -6.66 -18.07 53.69
N ILE A 549 -6.24 -17.05 54.43
CA ILE A 549 -5.14 -16.15 54.07
C ILE A 549 -4.24 -15.96 55.29
N LEU A 550 -2.93 -16.13 55.10
CA LEU A 550 -1.91 -15.74 56.08
C LEU A 550 -0.89 -14.80 55.45
N LEU A 551 -0.56 -13.75 56.19
CA LEU A 551 0.38 -12.71 55.82
C LEU A 551 1.52 -12.68 56.84
N SER A 552 2.76 -12.52 56.37
CA SER A 552 3.88 -12.19 57.24
C SER A 552 3.80 -10.76 57.80
N ALA A 553 4.47 -10.50 58.91
CA ALA A 553 4.65 -9.14 59.44
C ALA A 553 5.23 -8.16 58.41
N ALA A 554 6.15 -8.62 57.55
CA ALA A 554 6.73 -7.81 56.50
C ALA A 554 5.68 -7.36 55.48
N THR A 555 4.72 -8.22 55.12
CA THR A 555 3.62 -7.85 54.24
C THR A 555 2.64 -6.91 54.94
N ALA A 556 2.27 -7.21 56.18
CA ALA A 556 1.34 -6.39 56.95
C ALA A 556 1.85 -4.95 57.16
N ALA A 557 3.15 -4.76 57.34
CA ALA A 557 3.77 -3.44 57.51
C ALA A 557 3.65 -2.52 56.29
N HIS A 558 3.41 -3.08 55.09
CA HIS A 558 3.27 -2.33 53.84
C HIS A 558 1.80 -2.15 53.42
N LEU A 559 0.84 -2.49 54.28
CA LEU A 559 -0.58 -2.31 53.98
C LEU A 559 -1.07 -0.94 54.46
N PRO A 560 -1.94 -0.28 53.69
CA PRO A 560 -2.65 0.91 54.15
C PRO A 560 -3.71 0.55 55.19
N ASP A 561 -4.09 1.51 56.04
CA ASP A 561 -5.13 1.34 57.07
C ASP A 561 -6.49 0.85 56.52
N SER A 562 -6.74 1.05 55.21
CA SER A 562 -7.93 0.54 54.52
C SER A 562 -8.01 -0.99 54.39
N ILE A 563 -6.92 -1.71 54.71
CA ILE A 563 -6.89 -3.19 54.73
C ILE A 563 -6.54 -3.63 56.15
N PRO A 564 -7.54 -3.70 57.05
CA PRO A 564 -7.31 -4.11 58.42
C PRO A 564 -6.87 -5.59 58.50
N VAL A 565 -5.92 -5.86 59.40
CA VAL A 565 -5.35 -7.20 59.61
C VAL A 565 -5.32 -7.56 61.09
N ARG A 566 -5.60 -8.82 61.38
CA ARG A 566 -5.58 -9.40 62.72
C ARG A 566 -4.28 -10.15 62.96
N ALA A 567 -3.58 -9.81 64.04
CA ALA A 567 -2.44 -10.59 64.50
C ALA A 567 -2.90 -11.91 65.11
N LEU A 568 -2.26 -13.02 64.76
CA LEU A 568 -2.66 -14.35 65.22
C LEU A 568 -1.65 -14.93 66.21
N ASP A 569 -0.39 -15.00 65.81
CA ASP A 569 0.66 -15.64 66.60
C ASP A 569 2.06 -15.30 66.04
N ASP A 570 3.10 -15.63 66.80
CA ASP A 570 4.49 -15.59 66.38
C ASP A 570 4.97 -17.02 66.08
N VAL A 571 5.35 -17.28 64.83
CA VAL A 571 5.76 -18.62 64.37
C VAL A 571 7.22 -18.65 63.95
N ILE A 572 7.92 -19.73 64.30
CA ILE A 572 9.28 -20.00 63.86
C ILE A 572 9.20 -21.00 62.72
N VAL A 573 9.64 -20.59 61.54
CA VAL A 573 9.55 -21.41 60.35
C VAL A 573 10.77 -22.34 60.29
N LYS A 574 10.57 -23.61 59.91
CA LYS A 574 11.63 -24.64 59.86
C LYS A 574 12.90 -24.14 59.15
N GLY A 575 14.03 -24.12 59.84
CA GLY A 575 15.31 -23.63 59.29
C GLY A 575 15.56 -22.12 59.46
N LYS A 576 14.66 -21.39 60.13
CA LYS A 576 14.90 -20.05 60.66
C LYS A 576 14.89 -20.06 62.18
N THR A 577 15.66 -19.15 62.78
CA THR A 577 15.71 -18.95 64.23
C THR A 577 14.86 -17.76 64.69
N GLU A 578 14.59 -16.81 63.80
CA GLU A 578 13.81 -15.62 64.10
C GLU A 578 12.30 -15.89 64.01
N PRO A 579 11.52 -15.52 65.04
CA PRO A 579 10.06 -15.53 64.98
C PRO A 579 9.51 -14.57 63.93
N VAL A 580 8.48 -15.02 63.21
CA VAL A 580 7.71 -14.20 62.28
C VAL A 580 6.28 -14.10 62.81
N ARG A 581 5.82 -12.88 63.10
CA ARG A 581 4.42 -12.64 63.42
C ARG A 581 3.56 -12.85 62.18
N VAL A 582 2.48 -13.59 62.33
CA VAL A 582 1.52 -13.89 61.26
C VAL A 582 0.19 -13.18 61.47
N TYR A 583 -0.40 -12.79 60.35
CA TYR A 583 -1.61 -12.00 60.28
C TYR A 583 -2.62 -12.62 59.32
N THR A 584 -3.90 -12.29 59.48
CA THR A 584 -4.95 -12.55 58.50
C THR A 584 -5.76 -11.27 58.25
N PRO A 585 -6.26 -11.01 57.03
CA PRO A 585 -7.23 -9.94 56.79
C PRO A 585 -8.44 -10.06 57.75
N CYS A 586 -8.88 -8.93 58.30
CA CYS A 586 -9.91 -8.90 59.34
C CYS A 586 -10.71 -7.60 59.26
N ASP A 587 -11.96 -7.68 58.83
CA ASP A 587 -12.84 -6.51 58.70
C ASP A 587 -13.54 -6.14 60.02
N ASP A 588 -13.42 -6.97 61.05
CA ASP A 588 -13.99 -6.72 62.38
C ASP A 588 -12.95 -6.05 63.29
N ALA A 589 -13.07 -4.72 63.42
CA ALA A 589 -12.16 -3.90 64.21
C ALA A 589 -12.03 -4.37 65.67
N GLU A 590 -13.12 -4.85 66.27
CA GLU A 590 -13.11 -5.32 67.66
C GLU A 590 -12.41 -6.68 67.78
N LEU A 591 -12.61 -7.58 66.82
CA LEU A 591 -11.88 -8.86 66.75
C LEU A 591 -10.38 -8.63 66.59
N CYS A 592 -10.01 -7.70 65.71
CA CYS A 592 -8.62 -7.29 65.48
C CYS A 592 -7.99 -6.70 66.75
N HIS A 593 -8.72 -5.83 67.48
CA HIS A 593 -8.27 -5.23 68.73
C HIS A 593 -8.10 -6.28 69.84
N LEU A 594 -9.10 -7.13 70.06
CA LEU A 594 -9.05 -8.22 71.06
C LEU A 594 -7.90 -9.19 70.78
N ALA A 595 -7.68 -9.59 69.53
CA ALA A 595 -6.59 -10.48 69.17
C ALA A 595 -5.22 -9.84 69.40
N ARG A 596 -5.06 -8.54 69.09
CA ARG A 596 -3.83 -7.81 69.40
C ARG A 596 -3.59 -7.75 70.90
N ALA A 597 -4.59 -7.33 71.68
CA ALA A 597 -4.49 -7.24 73.14
C ALA A 597 -4.17 -8.60 73.78
N ALA A 598 -4.81 -9.67 73.31
CA ALA A 598 -4.52 -11.04 73.72
C ALA A 598 -3.06 -11.44 73.45
N LEU A 599 -2.56 -11.16 72.25
CA LEU A 599 -1.19 -11.52 71.86
C LEU A 599 -0.15 -10.68 72.61
N ASP A 600 -0.39 -9.39 72.81
CA ASP A 600 0.51 -8.52 73.56
C ASP A 600 0.55 -8.91 75.06
N ALA A 601 -0.61 -9.26 75.65
CA ALA A 601 -0.68 -9.80 77.00
C ALA A 601 0.02 -11.19 77.11
N PHE A 602 -0.14 -12.04 76.10
CA PHE A 602 0.57 -13.33 76.01
C PHE A 602 2.09 -13.14 75.99
N HIS A 603 2.57 -12.17 75.20
CA HIS A 603 3.98 -11.80 75.14
C HIS A 603 4.50 -11.24 76.47
N ALA A 604 3.69 -10.43 77.15
CA ALA A 604 3.99 -9.87 78.46
C ALA A 604 3.87 -10.88 79.62
N ARG A 605 3.46 -12.13 79.34
CA ARG A 605 3.16 -13.18 80.33
C ARG A 605 2.02 -12.81 81.29
N ALA A 606 1.16 -11.87 80.89
CA ALA A 606 -0.05 -11.50 81.60
C ALA A 606 -1.17 -12.49 81.25
N TRP A 607 -1.05 -13.72 81.75
CA TRP A 607 -1.90 -14.85 81.35
C TRP A 607 -3.39 -14.62 81.57
N ASP A 608 -3.78 -14.02 82.70
CA ASP A 608 -5.18 -13.74 83.02
C ASP A 608 -5.79 -12.73 82.05
N ALA A 609 -5.05 -11.66 81.72
CA ALA A 609 -5.48 -10.66 80.75
C ALA A 609 -5.57 -11.24 79.34
N ALA A 610 -4.59 -12.07 78.93
CA ALA A 610 -4.62 -12.75 77.64
C ALA A 610 -5.83 -13.70 77.53
N GLU A 611 -6.12 -14.46 78.59
CA GLU A 611 -7.27 -15.38 78.66
C GLU A 611 -8.61 -14.63 78.62
N GLU A 612 -8.72 -13.47 79.29
CA GLU A 612 -9.91 -12.61 79.24
C GLU A 612 -10.20 -12.09 77.82
N HIS A 613 -9.17 -11.56 77.15
CA HIS A 613 -9.29 -11.11 75.76
C HIS A 613 -9.65 -12.26 74.81
N LEU A 614 -9.04 -13.44 74.99
CA LEU A 614 -9.33 -14.62 74.17
C LEU A 614 -10.73 -15.18 74.40
N ARG A 615 -11.23 -15.19 75.65
CA ARG A 615 -12.61 -15.61 75.95
C ARG A 615 -13.62 -14.66 75.32
N THR A 616 -13.36 -13.35 75.38
CA THR A 616 -14.20 -12.35 74.71
C THR A 616 -14.18 -12.53 73.18
N LEU A 617 -13.01 -12.82 72.60
CA LEU A 617 -12.87 -13.14 71.18
C LEU A 617 -13.65 -14.40 70.81
N LEU A 618 -13.53 -15.48 71.59
CA LEU A 618 -14.24 -16.75 71.35
C LEU A 618 -15.74 -16.63 71.57
N ALA A 619 -16.22 -15.74 72.45
CA ALA A 619 -17.65 -15.46 72.57
C ALA A 619 -18.22 -14.84 71.27
N ARG A 620 -17.41 -14.05 70.56
CA ARG A 620 -17.76 -13.43 69.28
C ARG A 620 -17.56 -14.38 68.10
N GLN A 621 -16.52 -15.21 68.15
CA GLN A 621 -16.17 -16.20 67.12
C GLN A 621 -15.84 -17.57 67.76
N PRO A 622 -16.85 -18.38 68.11
CA PRO A 622 -16.66 -19.63 68.89
C PRO A 622 -15.74 -20.67 68.24
N GLY A 623 -15.64 -20.68 66.91
CA GLY A 623 -14.82 -21.62 66.14
C GLY A 623 -13.43 -21.11 65.76
N ASP A 624 -12.95 -20.03 66.37
CA ASP A 624 -11.64 -19.45 66.02
C ASP A 624 -10.48 -20.35 66.51
N LEU A 625 -9.90 -21.12 65.60
CA LEU A 625 -8.80 -22.04 65.90
C LEU A 625 -7.54 -21.30 66.38
N ALA A 626 -7.25 -20.11 65.87
CA ALA A 626 -6.09 -19.33 66.29
C ALA A 626 -6.22 -18.91 67.77
N ALA A 627 -7.40 -18.46 68.18
CA ALA A 627 -7.67 -18.08 69.56
C ALA A 627 -7.69 -19.28 70.52
N GLN A 628 -8.34 -20.39 70.13
CA GLN A 628 -8.33 -21.64 70.91
C GLN A 628 -6.92 -22.17 71.11
N ARG A 629 -6.10 -22.09 70.08
CA ARG A 629 -4.71 -22.51 70.10
C ARG A 629 -3.85 -21.63 71.01
N LEU A 630 -4.02 -20.31 70.95
CA LEU A 630 -3.30 -19.40 71.85
C LEU A 630 -3.69 -19.65 73.32
N LEU A 631 -4.97 -19.95 73.60
CA LEU A 631 -5.45 -20.35 74.93
C LEU A 631 -4.83 -21.68 75.40
N GLY A 632 -4.71 -22.66 74.51
CA GLY A 632 -3.98 -23.91 74.79
C GLY A 632 -2.53 -23.63 75.18
N ARG A 633 -1.85 -22.73 74.46
CA ARG A 633 -0.47 -22.32 74.76
C ARG A 633 -0.32 -21.58 76.09
N ILE A 634 -1.33 -20.81 76.52
CA ILE A 634 -1.36 -20.23 77.88
C ILE A 634 -1.42 -21.34 78.92
N THR A 635 -2.25 -22.35 78.69
CA THR A 635 -2.41 -23.50 79.59
C THR A 635 -1.11 -24.32 79.70
N GLU A 636 -0.45 -24.57 78.56
CA GLU A 636 0.88 -25.20 78.52
C GLU A 636 1.92 -24.35 79.23
N ALA A 637 1.96 -23.04 78.98
CA ALA A 637 2.91 -22.14 79.63
C ALA A 637 2.76 -22.12 81.16
N ARG A 638 1.54 -22.23 81.68
CA ARG A 638 1.23 -22.31 83.13
C ARG A 638 1.67 -23.62 83.77
N SER A 639 1.72 -24.72 83.02
CA SER A 639 2.12 -26.03 83.55
C SER A 639 3.63 -26.26 83.55
N LEU A 640 4.41 -25.35 82.95
CA LEU A 640 5.87 -25.41 82.95
C LEU A 640 6.45 -25.14 84.34
N ALA A 641 7.46 -25.92 84.74
CA ALA A 641 8.18 -25.70 85.98
C ALA A 641 8.92 -24.33 85.97
N PRO A 642 9.01 -23.64 87.12
CA PRO A 642 9.74 -22.38 87.23
C PRO A 642 11.17 -22.52 86.70
N GLY A 643 11.59 -21.66 85.78
CA GLY A 643 12.92 -21.68 85.16
C GLY A 643 13.04 -22.46 83.85
N THR A 644 11.97 -23.12 83.38
CA THR A 644 11.97 -23.75 82.05
C THR A 644 12.07 -22.69 80.95
N PRO A 645 12.94 -22.86 79.93
CA PRO A 645 13.01 -21.94 78.80
C PRO A 645 11.66 -21.87 78.09
N TRP A 646 11.09 -20.67 78.00
CA TRP A 646 9.80 -20.42 77.34
C TRP A 646 9.98 -19.42 76.20
N SER A 647 9.32 -19.71 75.08
CA SER A 647 9.30 -18.87 73.89
C SER A 647 7.86 -18.45 73.58
N ALA A 648 7.66 -17.14 73.38
CA ALA A 648 6.41 -16.61 72.85
C ALA A 648 6.13 -17.06 71.42
N ALA A 649 7.18 -17.52 70.71
CA ALA A 649 7.05 -18.07 69.37
C ALA A 649 7.07 -19.60 69.36
N VAL A 650 6.38 -20.17 68.38
CA VAL A 650 6.15 -21.61 68.23
C VAL A 650 6.66 -22.12 66.89
N ALA A 651 7.31 -23.28 66.87
CA ALA A 651 7.81 -23.85 65.62
C ALA A 651 6.66 -24.32 64.73
N LEU A 652 6.67 -23.92 63.45
CA LEU A 652 5.60 -24.14 62.48
C LEU A 652 5.41 -25.63 62.14
N ASP A 653 6.42 -26.46 62.36
CA ASP A 653 6.37 -27.92 62.22
C ASP A 653 5.78 -28.64 63.44
N LYS A 654 5.57 -27.91 64.55
CA LYS A 654 4.82 -28.37 65.73
C LYS A 654 3.35 -27.91 65.70
N LEU A 655 2.92 -27.34 64.57
CA LEU A 655 1.57 -26.89 64.26
C LEU A 655 0.89 -27.89 63.33
#